data_AF-A0A1W6LLJ1-F1
#
_entry.id   AF-A0A1W6LLJ1-F1
#
_cell.length_a   1.000
_cell.length_b   1.000
_cell.length_c   1.000
_cell.angle_alpha   90.00
_cell.angle_beta   90.00
_cell.angle_gamma   90.00
#
_symmetry.space_group_name_H-M   'P 1'
#
loop_
_entity.id
_entity.type
_entity.pdbx_description
1 polymer ?
#
loop_
_entity_poly.entity_id
_entity_poly.type
_entity_poly.pdbx_seq_one_letter_code
_entity_poly.pdbx_strand_id
1 'polypeptide(L)'
;MLKCSTLKLFPCIALAFLLAVFSVRGKVLAYESSESEGKITDKTLVVWSSPSTLSQRGGSALTINDITIDRFDGIVFAELNPKVWMPGSNNHSRTHQEQQGWKKETADPNEFVQIAIVYEGKEVTVYRNSEHYASYTMSGEPYTFTDNNTAILMGPRHIGIDDYFKGRIKDARIYDKPLNKATIASMKPGKSTDIKPWAWWDFSNTGTYEKTGRFNSVQLLGGAKVKDGALVLLDDGAKMFATIENDSFVPIPSNWSKEDPMVPEPVVRSSRLLREKLLSDPYRPGYHFCPPEGNGMPGDANGCFFANGRYHLMYLYERAGVGFSWGHISSLDLVHWRHHPDSIGPGNGDLGCFSGGGFVDDNGVAYLSYWMLWGAKGIGIAKSDDRHYSNWEKLKSNPVIQSTEWGITEKTKNSGDKIIYGSADPSNIWKKDGKYYMVTGNLLVLKKYGLKPDSPEDMKGDRVYLFESEDLKDWKYKGIFYERNPEWTCDDEDNMCPSFLPLPSSPVGGKPSGKYLLLFISHNKGCQYYIGDYDKKNDQFIPTNHGRMTWVDNDYFAPEALIDDQGRQIMWAWLKDNPEDEYKRKGWSGVYGLPRSLWVSDDGTLRMRPVKELQKLRYNEKKWSNISLSSGKTKKLKGVVGDSCELEIVFNNITSDQIGVKVRKSPNGEEETLLYYDRNKKELVFDPTESGIDGWLNIERAPLELKRDEKLKLRVFVDKSVIEIYANDRQAICRRVYPGRSDSLGVELFSKGGKAKIESVKAWEMMPSNPY
;
A
#
# COMPACT_ATOMS: atom_id res chain seq x y z
N MET A 1 -39.98 -4.83 0.20
CA MET A 1 -40.15 -3.60 -0.59
C MET A 1 -39.80 -2.38 0.27
N LEU A 2 -38.67 -1.73 0.00
CA LEU A 2 -38.32 -0.38 0.47
C LEU A 2 -37.62 0.31 -0.71
N LYS A 3 -37.81 1.63 -0.88
CA LYS A 3 -37.39 2.35 -2.10
C LYS A 3 -36.08 3.10 -1.89
N CYS A 4 -35.14 2.95 -2.83
CA CYS A 4 -34.00 3.88 -2.94
C CYS A 4 -34.48 5.28 -3.33
N SER A 5 -33.85 6.31 -2.77
CA SER A 5 -34.07 7.72 -3.10
C SER A 5 -32.76 8.37 -3.57
N THR A 6 -32.69 8.73 -4.84
CA THR A 6 -31.54 9.43 -5.45
C THR A 6 -31.45 10.88 -4.98
N LEU A 7 -30.26 11.34 -4.58
CA LEU A 7 -29.96 12.77 -4.43
C LEU A 7 -29.45 13.38 -5.76
N LYS A 8 -29.59 14.70 -5.90
CA LYS A 8 -29.14 15.49 -7.06
C LYS A 8 -28.07 16.50 -6.63
N LEU A 9 -27.11 16.78 -7.51
CA LEU A 9 -26.20 17.93 -7.39
C LEU A 9 -26.84 19.21 -7.94
N PHE A 10 -26.41 20.39 -7.43
CA PHE A 10 -26.17 21.65 -8.14
C PHE A 10 -25.46 22.66 -7.18
N PRO A 11 -24.88 23.82 -7.63
CA PRO A 11 -23.58 24.28 -7.15
C PRO A 11 -23.51 25.80 -6.76
N CYS A 12 -22.35 26.46 -6.99
CA CYS A 12 -22.05 27.92 -6.94
C CYS A 12 -21.56 28.50 -5.58
N ILE A 13 -20.75 29.58 -5.47
CA ILE A 13 -19.59 30.13 -6.27
C ILE A 13 -18.93 31.31 -5.48
N ALA A 14 -17.66 31.67 -5.80
CA ALA A 14 -16.87 32.85 -5.32
C ALA A 14 -16.42 32.84 -3.82
N LEU A 15 -15.26 33.35 -3.37
CA LEU A 15 -14.42 34.55 -3.64
C LEU A 15 -15.02 35.88 -3.14
N ALA A 16 -14.28 36.83 -2.52
CA ALA A 16 -12.89 36.87 -1.99
C ALA A 16 -12.67 38.16 -1.13
N PHE A 17 -11.41 38.44 -0.75
CA PHE A 17 -10.84 39.67 -0.12
C PHE A 17 -11.11 39.94 1.38
N LEU A 18 -10.33 40.77 2.10
CA LEU A 18 -8.85 41.03 2.17
C LEU A 18 -8.63 42.07 3.31
N LEU A 19 -7.61 41.93 4.16
CA LEU A 19 -7.18 43.01 5.07
C LEU A 19 -5.71 42.84 5.50
N ALA A 20 -5.02 43.94 5.84
CA ALA A 20 -3.56 43.98 5.94
C ALA A 20 -3.00 44.93 7.04
N VAL A 21 -1.95 44.46 7.72
CA VAL A 21 -0.83 45.19 8.37
C VAL A 21 -1.15 46.23 9.47
N PHE A 22 -0.69 45.97 10.71
CA PHE A 22 0.40 46.66 11.46
C PHE A 22 0.55 45.91 12.82
N SER A 23 1.71 45.36 13.25
CA SER A 23 2.94 46.02 13.77
C SER A 23 2.66 46.88 15.01
N VAL A 24 3.36 46.78 16.16
CA VAL A 24 4.54 45.98 16.62
C VAL A 24 4.57 45.99 18.19
N ARG A 25 5.35 45.31 19.05
CA ARG A 25 6.64 44.54 19.05
C ARG A 25 6.63 43.54 20.24
N GLY A 26 7.49 42.49 20.22
CA GLY A 26 7.83 41.70 21.42
C GLY A 26 8.79 40.53 21.11
N LYS A 27 10.08 40.63 21.49
CA LYS A 27 11.10 39.61 21.16
C LYS A 27 11.15 38.47 22.19
N VAL A 28 11.09 37.23 21.69
CA VAL A 28 11.77 36.05 22.25
C VAL A 28 12.62 35.45 21.13
N LEU A 29 13.76 34.84 21.46
CA LEU A 29 14.75 34.37 20.47
C LEU A 29 14.21 33.20 19.65
N ALA A 30 13.93 33.44 18.37
CA ALA A 30 13.75 32.41 17.35
C ALA A 30 15.06 32.17 16.60
N TYR A 31 15.25 30.94 16.10
CA TYR A 31 16.35 30.57 15.22
C TYR A 31 16.16 31.27 13.87
N GLU A 32 17.11 32.11 13.43
CA GLU A 32 16.98 32.84 12.17
C GLU A 32 17.15 31.90 10.97
N SER A 33 16.03 31.43 10.42
CA SER A 33 15.99 30.78 9.10
C SER A 33 16.26 31.82 8.01
N SER A 34 17.37 31.68 7.29
CA SER A 34 17.77 32.61 6.22
C SER A 34 16.87 32.49 4.99
N GLU A 35 15.93 33.42 4.81
CA GLU A 35 14.92 33.46 3.72
C GLU A 35 15.49 33.72 2.29
N SER A 36 16.79 33.57 2.11
CA SER A 36 17.56 33.97 0.91
C SER A 36 18.09 32.83 0.05
N GLU A 37 18.06 31.58 0.49
CA GLU A 37 18.49 30.47 -0.37
C GLU A 37 17.41 30.15 -1.41
N GLY A 38 17.81 30.13 -2.70
CA GLY A 38 16.96 29.63 -3.79
C GLY A 38 16.16 30.63 -4.62
N LYS A 39 16.41 31.95 -4.51
CA LYS A 39 15.80 32.99 -5.37
C LYS A 39 16.85 33.62 -6.29
N ILE A 40 16.52 33.82 -7.57
CA ILE A 40 17.43 34.40 -8.58
C ILE A 40 16.67 35.35 -9.52
N THR A 41 17.10 36.63 -9.58
CA THR A 41 16.46 37.70 -10.38
C THR A 41 17.45 38.27 -11.38
N ASP A 42 18.43 39.03 -10.86
CA ASP A 42 19.65 39.39 -11.57
C ASP A 42 20.56 38.16 -11.64
N LYS A 43 21.18 37.93 -12.80
CA LYS A 43 21.74 36.62 -13.13
C LYS A 43 22.68 36.67 -14.33
N THR A 44 23.51 35.64 -14.44
CA THR A 44 24.31 35.41 -15.66
C THR A 44 24.10 33.99 -16.17
N LEU A 45 23.62 33.86 -17.41
CA LEU A 45 23.60 32.60 -18.16
C LEU A 45 24.89 32.51 -18.97
N VAL A 46 25.60 31.38 -18.95
CA VAL A 46 26.82 31.15 -19.73
C VAL A 46 26.77 29.76 -20.39
N VAL A 47 27.10 29.66 -21.67
CA VAL A 47 27.18 28.38 -22.38
C VAL A 47 28.37 28.35 -23.33
N TRP A 48 29.03 27.20 -23.45
CA TRP A 48 29.94 26.88 -24.54
C TRP A 48 29.23 25.95 -25.51
N SER A 49 28.76 26.50 -26.63
CA SER A 49 27.95 25.78 -27.61
C SER A 49 28.53 25.83 -29.02
N SER A 50 28.15 24.88 -29.86
CA SER A 50 28.50 24.83 -31.28
C SER A 50 27.24 24.48 -32.08
N PRO A 51 26.65 25.43 -32.83
CA PRO A 51 25.47 25.17 -33.67
C PRO A 51 25.80 24.19 -34.80
N SER A 52 25.01 23.13 -34.98
CA SER A 52 25.25 22.14 -36.05
C SER A 52 24.94 22.68 -37.46
N THR A 53 24.14 23.74 -37.53
CA THR A 53 23.97 24.56 -38.72
C THR A 53 23.63 26.00 -38.34
N LEU A 54 24.11 26.96 -39.13
CA LEU A 54 23.74 28.37 -39.05
C LEU A 54 22.39 28.69 -39.74
N SER A 55 21.64 27.67 -40.18
CA SER A 55 20.31 27.80 -40.81
C SER A 55 19.14 27.41 -39.89
N GLN A 56 19.40 26.99 -38.65
CA GLN A 56 18.36 26.71 -37.66
C GLN A 56 17.71 27.99 -37.11
N ARG A 57 16.63 27.85 -36.33
CA ARG A 57 15.88 28.97 -35.75
C ARG A 57 15.23 28.57 -34.42
N GLY A 58 15.05 29.54 -33.51
CA GLY A 58 14.11 29.48 -32.38
C GLY A 58 14.57 28.66 -31.17
N GLY A 59 15.50 27.73 -31.32
CA GLY A 59 16.04 26.93 -30.23
C GLY A 59 16.91 27.70 -29.23
N SER A 60 17.02 27.18 -28.00
CA SER A 60 17.88 27.71 -26.93
C SER A 60 19.01 26.75 -26.56
N ALA A 61 20.23 27.28 -26.44
CA ALA A 61 21.38 26.53 -25.94
C ALA A 61 21.39 26.41 -24.40
N LEU A 62 20.68 27.29 -23.69
CA LEU A 62 20.50 27.25 -22.24
C LEU A 62 19.32 28.17 -21.86
N THR A 63 18.26 27.60 -21.27
CA THR A 63 17.10 28.34 -20.73
C THR A 63 16.94 28.07 -19.23
N ILE A 64 16.52 29.10 -18.49
CA ILE A 64 15.90 28.99 -17.15
C ILE A 64 14.40 29.26 -17.28
N ASN A 65 13.54 28.34 -16.81
CA ASN A 65 12.08 28.34 -17.01
C ASN A 65 11.34 28.17 -15.68
N ASP A 66 10.40 29.06 -15.36
CA ASP A 66 9.39 28.83 -14.32
C ASP A 66 8.32 27.89 -14.87
N ILE A 67 8.15 26.73 -14.25
CA ILE A 67 7.26 25.66 -14.72
C ILE A 67 5.79 25.89 -14.34
N THR A 68 5.50 26.86 -13.48
CA THR A 68 4.17 27.10 -12.92
C THR A 68 3.38 28.17 -13.67
N ILE A 69 4.08 29.11 -14.30
CA ILE A 69 3.50 30.25 -15.05
C ILE A 69 4.14 30.45 -16.44
N ASP A 70 4.83 29.42 -16.94
CA ASP A 70 5.63 29.36 -18.19
C ASP A 70 6.35 30.68 -18.52
N ARG A 71 7.27 31.08 -17.64
CA ARG A 71 8.13 32.26 -17.84
C ARG A 71 9.56 31.84 -18.05
N PHE A 72 10.27 32.44 -19.01
CA PHE A 72 11.65 32.07 -19.30
C PHE A 72 12.61 33.24 -19.55
N ASP A 73 13.89 32.96 -19.33
CA ASP A 73 15.06 33.69 -19.82
C ASP A 73 15.98 32.65 -20.48
N GLY A 74 16.58 32.93 -21.65
CA GLY A 74 17.41 31.92 -22.32
C GLY A 74 18.36 32.45 -23.41
N ILE A 75 19.38 31.66 -23.71
CA ILE A 75 20.38 31.90 -24.76
C ILE A 75 19.84 31.32 -26.08
N VAL A 76 19.01 32.11 -26.77
CA VAL A 76 18.29 31.70 -27.99
C VAL A 76 19.10 32.03 -29.24
N PHE A 77 18.99 31.18 -30.27
CA PHE A 77 19.68 31.34 -31.55
C PHE A 77 18.71 31.59 -32.72
N ALA A 78 19.05 32.60 -33.51
CA ALA A 78 18.48 32.95 -34.81
C ALA A 78 16.96 33.22 -34.88
N GLU A 79 16.28 33.41 -33.72
CA GLU A 79 14.83 33.53 -33.63
C GLU A 79 14.28 34.77 -34.36
N LEU A 80 14.70 35.98 -33.96
CA LEU A 80 14.26 37.23 -34.61
C LEU A 80 15.09 37.55 -35.87
N ASN A 81 16.41 37.39 -35.81
CA ASN A 81 17.31 37.65 -36.94
C ASN A 81 18.20 36.43 -37.25
N PRO A 82 18.30 35.97 -38.51
CA PRO A 82 19.11 34.80 -38.86
C PRO A 82 20.57 34.94 -38.46
N LYS A 83 21.09 33.88 -37.81
CA LYS A 83 22.46 33.77 -37.26
C LYS A 83 22.78 34.70 -36.08
N VAL A 84 21.80 35.30 -35.42
CA VAL A 84 22.04 36.16 -34.23
C VAL A 84 21.82 35.37 -32.94
N TRP A 85 22.70 35.55 -31.94
CA TRP A 85 22.46 35.10 -30.58
C TRP A 85 21.71 36.17 -29.80
N MET A 86 20.70 35.80 -29.01
CA MET A 86 19.82 36.78 -28.36
C MET A 86 19.27 36.29 -27.01
N PRO A 87 19.00 37.20 -26.05
CA PRO A 87 18.21 36.88 -24.87
C PRO A 87 16.75 36.61 -25.27
N GLY A 88 16.32 35.37 -25.12
CA GLY A 88 14.93 34.97 -25.33
C GLY A 88 14.04 35.32 -24.14
N SER A 89 12.79 35.67 -24.40
CA SER A 89 11.74 35.91 -23.41
C SER A 89 10.35 35.67 -24.00
N ASN A 90 9.36 35.42 -23.15
CA ASN A 90 7.96 35.18 -23.58
C ASN A 90 7.42 36.33 -24.44
N ASN A 91 6.88 35.98 -25.61
CA ASN A 91 6.35 36.92 -26.61
C ASN A 91 7.34 38.06 -26.95
N HIS A 92 8.65 37.81 -26.81
CA HIS A 92 9.75 38.76 -26.95
C HIS A 92 9.64 40.01 -26.06
N SER A 93 8.81 39.97 -25.01
CA SER A 93 8.42 41.14 -24.19
C SER A 93 9.54 41.80 -23.39
N ARG A 94 10.67 41.11 -23.22
CA ARG A 94 11.92 41.62 -22.62
C ARG A 94 13.13 41.44 -23.56
N THR A 95 12.87 41.14 -24.83
CA THR A 95 13.86 40.89 -25.89
C THR A 95 13.94 42.10 -26.82
N HIS A 96 15.15 42.57 -27.10
CA HIS A 96 15.37 43.66 -28.05
C HIS A 96 14.99 43.23 -29.48
N GLN A 97 14.19 44.04 -30.17
CA GLN A 97 13.62 43.72 -31.48
C GLN A 97 14.58 44.06 -32.64
N GLU A 98 15.34 45.16 -32.54
CA GLU A 98 16.11 45.75 -33.64
C GLU A 98 17.53 45.15 -33.74
N GLN A 99 17.59 43.84 -33.94
CA GLN A 99 18.84 43.08 -33.97
C GLN A 99 19.53 43.03 -35.36
N GLN A 100 19.07 43.79 -36.36
CA GLN A 100 19.57 43.69 -37.74
C GLN A 100 21.07 44.04 -37.86
N GLY A 101 21.56 44.91 -36.98
CA GLY A 101 22.97 45.29 -36.88
C GLY A 101 23.83 44.39 -35.98
N TRP A 102 23.24 43.39 -35.30
CA TRP A 102 23.98 42.52 -34.37
C TRP A 102 24.89 41.54 -35.14
N LYS A 103 26.04 41.19 -34.55
CA LYS A 103 27.08 40.41 -35.24
C LYS A 103 26.63 38.98 -35.51
N LYS A 104 26.41 38.64 -36.79
CA LYS A 104 26.03 37.30 -37.21
C LYS A 104 27.10 36.27 -36.86
N GLU A 105 26.66 35.10 -36.41
CA GLU A 105 27.48 33.95 -36.08
C GLU A 105 28.10 33.31 -37.32
N THR A 106 29.34 32.86 -37.17
CA THR A 106 30.21 32.30 -38.22
C THR A 106 30.91 31.01 -37.80
N ALA A 107 30.79 30.59 -36.54
CA ALA A 107 31.40 29.37 -36.02
C ALA A 107 30.94 28.11 -36.76
N ASP A 108 31.85 27.15 -36.94
CA ASP A 108 31.55 25.85 -37.53
C ASP A 108 31.06 24.83 -36.47
N PRO A 109 30.43 23.71 -36.86
CA PRO A 109 29.90 22.67 -35.95
C PRO A 109 30.91 21.96 -35.02
N ASN A 110 32.19 22.32 -35.08
CA ASN A 110 33.25 21.88 -34.19
C ASN A 110 33.85 23.02 -33.34
N GLU A 111 33.68 24.29 -33.73
CA GLU A 111 34.04 25.45 -32.91
C GLU A 111 33.00 25.64 -31.80
N PHE A 112 33.44 25.58 -30.54
CA PHE A 112 32.61 25.92 -29.38
C PHE A 112 32.79 27.40 -29.01
N VAL A 113 31.74 28.20 -29.23
CA VAL A 113 31.69 29.60 -28.82
C VAL A 113 31.18 29.73 -27.40
N GLN A 114 31.81 30.61 -26.60
CA GLN A 114 31.23 31.06 -25.34
C GLN A 114 30.17 32.13 -25.65
N ILE A 115 28.93 31.93 -25.21
CA ILE A 115 27.93 32.98 -25.12
C ILE A 115 27.63 33.21 -23.63
N ALA A 116 27.62 34.46 -23.20
CA ALA A 116 27.18 34.85 -21.87
C ALA A 116 26.13 35.96 -21.97
N ILE A 117 25.06 35.87 -21.18
CA ILE A 117 24.01 36.89 -21.05
C ILE A 117 23.91 37.29 -19.59
N VAL A 118 24.24 38.55 -19.31
CA VAL A 118 24.19 39.19 -18.00
C VAL A 118 22.89 39.99 -17.90
N TYR A 119 22.15 39.81 -16.81
CA TYR A 119 20.97 40.55 -16.44
C TYR A 119 21.25 41.30 -15.13
N GLU A 120 21.18 42.63 -15.15
CA GLU A 120 21.45 43.52 -14.02
C GLU A 120 20.33 44.57 -13.93
N GLY A 121 19.33 44.32 -13.07
CA GLY A 121 18.07 45.05 -13.05
C GLY A 121 17.34 44.95 -14.39
N LYS A 122 17.28 46.07 -15.13
CA LYS A 122 16.72 46.11 -16.49
C LYS A 122 17.77 46.04 -17.59
N GLU A 123 19.05 46.17 -17.28
CA GLU A 123 20.10 46.10 -18.30
C GLU A 123 20.43 44.66 -18.64
N VAL A 124 20.48 44.38 -19.95
CA VAL A 124 20.89 43.08 -20.49
C VAL A 124 22.14 43.30 -21.34
N THR A 125 23.22 42.57 -21.04
CA THR A 125 24.46 42.61 -21.82
C THR A 125 24.85 41.21 -22.27
N VAL A 126 25.15 41.08 -23.56
CA VAL A 126 25.56 39.84 -24.21
C VAL A 126 27.05 39.90 -24.55
N TYR A 127 27.76 38.81 -24.28
CA TYR A 127 29.15 38.60 -24.68
C TYR A 127 29.29 37.36 -25.56
N ARG A 128 30.14 37.41 -26.60
CA ARG A 128 30.57 36.26 -27.42
C ARG A 128 32.08 36.11 -27.35
N ASN A 129 32.57 34.93 -26.99
CA ASN A 129 33.99 34.65 -26.71
C ASN A 129 34.60 35.74 -25.80
N SER A 130 33.86 36.07 -24.74
CA SER A 130 34.17 37.10 -23.73
C SER A 130 34.24 38.55 -24.22
N GLU A 131 34.10 38.81 -25.52
CA GLU A 131 33.98 40.16 -26.08
C GLU A 131 32.53 40.64 -26.15
N HIS A 132 32.32 41.97 -26.10
CA HIS A 132 30.98 42.57 -26.14
C HIS A 132 30.29 42.24 -27.47
N TYR A 133 29.00 41.92 -27.38
CA TYR A 133 28.19 41.48 -28.52
C TYR A 133 26.95 42.38 -28.72
N ALA A 134 26.23 42.69 -27.64
CA ALA A 134 25.11 43.63 -27.62
C ALA A 134 24.80 44.06 -26.17
N SER A 135 24.17 45.23 -25.99
CA SER A 135 23.53 45.63 -24.72
C SER A 135 22.22 46.37 -24.97
N TYR A 136 21.24 46.25 -24.09
CA TYR A 136 20.00 47.03 -24.11
C TYR A 136 19.26 47.03 -22.75
N THR A 137 18.49 48.08 -22.48
CA THR A 137 17.49 48.14 -21.40
C THR A 137 16.23 47.37 -21.79
N MET A 138 15.80 46.40 -20.99
CA MET A 138 14.56 45.65 -21.23
C MET A 138 13.30 46.49 -20.93
N SER A 139 12.23 46.26 -21.70
CA SER A 139 10.94 46.95 -21.57
C SER A 139 10.09 46.51 -20.36
N GLY A 140 10.31 45.29 -19.85
CA GLY A 140 9.60 44.75 -18.68
C GLY A 140 10.36 44.88 -17.37
N GLU A 141 9.91 44.15 -16.35
CA GLU A 141 10.70 43.86 -15.14
C GLU A 141 11.47 42.54 -15.32
N PRO A 142 12.65 42.38 -14.70
CA PRO A 142 13.39 41.11 -14.72
C PRO A 142 12.58 39.98 -14.07
N TYR A 143 12.65 38.78 -14.64
CA TYR A 143 11.98 37.61 -14.07
C TYR A 143 12.82 37.00 -12.93
N THR A 144 12.17 36.82 -11.79
CA THR A 144 12.66 36.07 -10.63
C THR A 144 12.25 34.61 -10.76
N PHE A 145 13.21 33.70 -10.58
CA PHE A 145 12.99 32.25 -10.55
C PHE A 145 13.28 31.72 -9.15
N THR A 146 12.70 30.55 -8.81
CA THR A 146 12.87 29.91 -7.50
C THR A 146 13.11 28.42 -7.63
N ASP A 147 13.92 27.86 -6.73
CA ASP A 147 14.30 26.44 -6.72
C ASP A 147 13.13 25.46 -6.97
N ASN A 148 12.05 25.58 -6.20
CA ASN A 148 10.88 24.68 -6.29
C ASN A 148 10.08 24.78 -7.60
N ASN A 149 10.21 25.88 -8.35
CA ASN A 149 9.41 26.15 -9.54
C ASN A 149 10.25 26.20 -10.83
N THR A 150 11.54 25.89 -10.78
CA THR A 150 12.46 26.09 -11.92
C THR A 150 12.82 24.78 -12.62
N ALA A 151 12.78 24.80 -13.95
CA ALA A 151 13.46 23.84 -14.82
C ALA A 151 14.54 24.54 -15.65
N ILE A 152 15.68 23.85 -15.85
CA ILE A 152 16.73 24.26 -16.78
C ILE A 152 16.59 23.43 -18.06
N LEU A 153 16.56 24.10 -19.21
CA LEU A 153 16.35 23.46 -20.52
C LEU A 153 17.57 23.67 -21.43
N MET A 154 17.87 22.67 -22.25
CA MET A 154 18.78 22.80 -23.39
C MET A 154 18.14 22.13 -24.60
N GLY A 155 18.04 22.84 -25.73
CA GLY A 155 17.18 22.45 -26.86
C GLY A 155 16.02 23.45 -27.02
N PRO A 156 14.87 23.27 -26.35
CA PRO A 156 13.73 24.15 -26.48
C PRO A 156 13.96 25.49 -25.77
N ARG A 157 13.34 26.55 -26.29
CA ARG A 157 13.42 27.89 -25.67
C ARG A 157 12.55 28.07 -24.42
N HIS A 158 11.42 27.38 -24.32
CA HIS A 158 10.59 27.27 -23.12
C HIS A 158 9.82 25.93 -23.12
N ILE A 159 8.93 25.70 -22.15
CA ILE A 159 8.15 24.47 -22.08
C ILE A 159 7.01 24.48 -23.14
N GLY A 160 6.79 23.34 -23.79
CA GLY A 160 5.65 23.16 -24.70
C GLY A 160 5.83 23.68 -26.12
N ILE A 161 7.06 23.92 -26.59
CA ILE A 161 7.35 24.37 -27.96
C ILE A 161 8.31 23.43 -28.72
N ASP A 162 8.11 23.34 -30.03
CA ASP A 162 8.84 22.43 -30.93
C ASP A 162 9.99 23.08 -31.72
N ASP A 163 10.39 24.31 -31.37
CA ASP A 163 11.65 24.92 -31.83
C ASP A 163 12.82 24.43 -30.96
N TYR A 164 13.69 23.58 -31.51
CA TYR A 164 14.82 22.97 -30.78
C TYR A 164 16.20 23.43 -31.30
N PHE A 165 17.12 23.74 -30.39
CA PHE A 165 18.51 24.07 -30.73
C PHE A 165 19.24 22.82 -31.19
N LYS A 166 19.78 22.86 -32.41
CA LYS A 166 20.57 21.78 -33.00
C LYS A 166 22.06 22.11 -32.93
N GLY A 167 22.82 21.29 -32.22
CA GLY A 167 24.22 21.54 -31.96
C GLY A 167 24.82 20.67 -30.86
N ARG A 168 25.90 21.17 -30.29
CA ARG A 168 26.64 20.56 -29.18
C ARG A 168 26.84 21.58 -28.06
N ILE A 169 26.79 21.14 -26.80
CA ILE A 169 27.04 21.99 -25.63
C ILE A 169 28.11 21.30 -24.77
N LYS A 170 29.20 22.01 -24.46
CA LYS A 170 30.36 21.45 -23.74
C LYS A 170 30.33 21.73 -22.24
N ASP A 171 29.89 22.93 -21.89
CA ASP A 171 29.78 23.43 -20.52
C ASP A 171 28.66 24.48 -20.49
N ALA A 172 27.85 24.49 -19.43
CA ALA A 172 26.72 25.41 -19.26
C ALA A 172 26.59 25.79 -17.79
N ARG A 173 26.40 27.09 -17.50
CA ARG A 173 26.39 27.65 -16.13
C ARG A 173 25.31 28.70 -15.96
N ILE A 174 24.75 28.75 -14.77
CA ILE A 174 23.89 29.82 -14.30
C ILE A 174 24.52 30.40 -13.03
N TYR A 175 24.56 31.72 -12.90
CA TYR A 175 25.01 32.43 -11.71
C TYR A 175 23.89 33.31 -11.17
N ASP A 176 23.73 33.30 -9.86
CA ASP A 176 22.77 34.06 -9.04
C ASP A 176 23.12 35.55 -8.87
N LYS A 177 23.88 36.11 -9.82
CA LYS A 177 24.30 37.53 -9.86
C LYS A 177 24.76 37.93 -11.27
N PRO A 178 24.81 39.23 -11.59
CA PRO A 178 25.48 39.71 -12.80
C PRO A 178 27.00 39.51 -12.66
N LEU A 179 27.67 39.17 -13.77
CA LEU A 179 29.11 38.96 -13.82
C LEU A 179 29.78 39.95 -14.79
N ASN A 180 30.92 40.50 -14.37
CA ASN A 180 31.69 41.41 -15.22
C ASN A 180 32.47 40.68 -16.32
N LYS A 181 32.88 41.43 -17.35
CA LYS A 181 33.65 40.93 -18.50
C LYS A 181 34.91 40.14 -18.10
N ALA A 182 35.66 40.58 -17.08
CA ALA A 182 36.90 39.94 -16.67
C ALA A 182 36.66 38.55 -16.05
N THR A 183 35.61 38.40 -15.24
CA THR A 183 35.16 37.10 -14.73
C THR A 183 34.72 36.17 -15.87
N ILE A 184 33.97 36.68 -16.85
CA ILE A 184 33.52 35.88 -18.01
C ILE A 184 34.71 35.43 -18.88
N ALA A 185 35.74 36.27 -19.01
CA ALA A 185 36.96 35.99 -19.77
C ALA A 185 37.89 34.95 -19.14
N SER A 186 37.93 34.86 -17.81
CA SER A 186 38.77 33.85 -17.13
C SER A 186 38.23 32.43 -17.29
N MET A 187 36.91 32.26 -17.43
CA MET A 187 36.26 30.95 -17.46
C MET A 187 36.72 30.04 -18.62
N LYS A 188 36.79 28.74 -18.37
CA LYS A 188 37.05 27.70 -19.38
C LYS A 188 36.16 26.47 -19.11
N PRO A 189 35.70 25.73 -20.15
CA PRO A 189 34.91 24.51 -19.99
C PRO A 189 35.55 23.51 -19.01
N GLY A 190 34.75 22.92 -18.14
CA GLY A 190 35.17 21.96 -17.12
C GLY A 190 36.04 22.51 -15.98
N LYS A 191 36.43 23.79 -16.03
CA LYS A 191 37.21 24.44 -14.95
C LYS A 191 36.32 25.31 -14.07
N SER A 192 36.45 25.12 -12.76
CA SER A 192 35.79 25.93 -11.73
C SER A 192 36.39 27.35 -11.67
N THR A 193 35.61 28.25 -11.08
CA THR A 193 35.98 29.65 -10.79
C THR A 193 35.78 29.93 -9.30
N ASP A 194 36.45 30.95 -8.76
CA ASP A 194 36.31 31.35 -7.34
C ASP A 194 34.86 31.75 -7.00
N ILE A 195 34.17 32.38 -7.96
CA ILE A 195 32.71 32.54 -7.91
C ILE A 195 32.08 31.19 -8.27
N LYS A 196 31.36 30.61 -7.31
CA LYS A 196 30.54 29.41 -7.52
C LYS A 196 29.34 29.74 -8.42
N PRO A 197 29.00 28.87 -9.39
CA PRO A 197 27.72 28.95 -10.09
C PRO A 197 26.57 28.51 -9.18
N TRP A 198 25.35 28.91 -9.56
CA TRP A 198 24.08 28.44 -9.00
C TRP A 198 23.75 27.03 -9.53
N ALA A 199 24.00 26.80 -10.82
CA ALA A 199 23.95 25.48 -11.48
C ALA A 199 25.03 25.38 -12.57
N TRP A 200 25.62 24.19 -12.77
CA TRP A 200 26.71 23.94 -13.71
C TRP A 200 26.71 22.51 -14.27
N TRP A 201 26.63 22.40 -15.60
CA TRP A 201 26.89 21.16 -16.33
C TRP A 201 28.25 21.23 -17.02
N ASP A 202 29.04 20.16 -16.88
CA ASP A 202 30.30 19.94 -17.60
C ASP A 202 30.28 18.52 -18.17
N PHE A 203 29.80 18.45 -19.40
CA PHE A 203 29.57 17.22 -20.16
C PHE A 203 30.88 16.47 -20.51
N SER A 204 32.04 17.00 -20.12
CA SER A 204 33.33 16.33 -20.29
C SER A 204 33.75 15.44 -19.11
N ASN A 205 33.20 15.66 -17.91
CA ASN A 205 33.59 14.90 -16.71
C ASN A 205 32.42 14.24 -15.96
N THR A 206 31.22 14.85 -15.93
CA THR A 206 30.10 14.37 -15.08
C THR A 206 28.91 13.80 -15.86
N GLY A 207 29.06 13.60 -17.17
CA GLY A 207 27.96 13.14 -18.03
C GLY A 207 26.82 14.15 -18.01
N THR A 208 25.62 13.73 -17.64
CA THR A 208 24.45 14.60 -17.45
C THR A 208 24.37 15.27 -16.07
N TYR A 209 25.19 14.87 -15.10
CA TYR A 209 25.04 15.28 -13.70
C TYR A 209 25.49 16.75 -13.47
N GLU A 210 24.67 17.48 -12.72
CA GLU A 210 24.84 18.90 -12.37
C GLU A 210 25.75 19.06 -11.15
N LYS A 211 26.75 19.95 -11.24
CA LYS A 211 27.93 19.96 -10.36
C LYS A 211 27.81 20.80 -9.09
N THR A 212 26.75 21.60 -8.91
CA THR A 212 26.40 22.21 -7.62
C THR A 212 25.50 21.30 -6.78
N GLY A 213 24.87 20.30 -7.41
CA GLY A 213 23.94 19.36 -6.78
C GLY A 213 22.53 19.92 -6.60
N ARG A 214 22.23 21.09 -7.19
CA ARG A 214 20.94 21.78 -7.09
C ARG A 214 19.90 21.15 -8.01
N PHE A 215 20.25 20.91 -9.28
CA PHE A 215 19.36 20.26 -10.25
C PHE A 215 19.74 18.79 -10.41
N ASN A 216 19.38 18.01 -9.40
CA ASN A 216 19.74 16.60 -9.24
C ASN A 216 18.96 15.63 -10.16
N SER A 217 17.81 16.04 -10.72
CA SER A 217 17.08 15.29 -11.74
C SER A 217 17.41 15.82 -13.13
N VAL A 218 17.87 14.95 -14.04
CA VAL A 218 18.24 15.34 -15.41
C VAL A 218 17.76 14.28 -16.42
N GLN A 219 16.92 14.71 -17.37
CA GLN A 219 16.35 13.85 -18.41
C GLN A 219 16.87 14.23 -19.80
N LEU A 220 17.20 13.23 -20.61
CA LEU A 220 17.52 13.38 -22.03
C LEU A 220 16.39 12.77 -22.87
N LEU A 221 15.88 13.53 -23.83
CA LEU A 221 14.73 13.16 -24.67
C LEU A 221 15.05 13.40 -26.16
N GLY A 222 14.30 12.75 -27.05
CA GLY A 222 14.36 12.99 -28.51
C GLY A 222 15.72 12.69 -29.14
N GLY A 223 16.46 11.69 -28.66
CA GLY A 223 17.79 11.33 -29.18
C GLY A 223 18.96 12.13 -28.58
N ALA A 224 18.69 13.09 -27.68
CA ALA A 224 19.74 13.78 -26.92
C ALA A 224 20.65 12.78 -26.18
N LYS A 225 21.96 13.01 -26.24
CA LYS A 225 22.99 12.10 -25.70
C LYS A 225 24.28 12.85 -25.37
N VAL A 226 25.00 12.42 -24.34
CA VAL A 226 26.37 12.93 -24.09
C VAL A 226 27.35 12.10 -24.92
N LYS A 227 28.18 12.76 -25.73
CA LYS A 227 29.20 12.13 -26.58
C LYS A 227 30.38 13.07 -26.79
N ASP A 228 31.59 12.52 -26.82
CA ASP A 228 32.84 13.23 -27.12
C ASP A 228 33.03 14.49 -26.25
N GLY A 229 32.67 14.38 -24.97
CA GLY A 229 32.76 15.43 -23.95
C GLY A 229 31.76 16.59 -24.09
N ALA A 230 30.63 16.38 -24.78
CA ALA A 230 29.58 17.37 -24.97
C ALA A 230 28.18 16.72 -24.93
N LEU A 231 27.16 17.46 -24.49
CA LEU A 231 25.76 17.15 -24.82
C LEU A 231 25.55 17.37 -26.33
N VAL A 232 24.94 16.40 -26.99
CA VAL A 232 24.70 16.39 -28.44
C VAL A 232 23.19 16.41 -28.67
N LEU A 233 22.73 17.48 -29.33
CA LEU A 233 21.33 17.74 -29.69
C LEU A 233 21.26 17.87 -31.22
N LEU A 234 21.14 16.76 -31.94
CA LEU A 234 21.16 16.77 -33.43
C LEU A 234 19.86 16.23 -34.03
N ASP A 235 19.24 15.28 -33.35
CA ASP A 235 18.02 14.59 -33.77
C ASP A 235 16.78 15.49 -33.53
N ASP A 236 15.67 15.20 -34.19
CA ASP A 236 14.44 16.00 -34.02
C ASP A 236 13.81 15.78 -32.64
N GLY A 237 13.48 16.89 -31.96
CA GLY A 237 13.03 16.87 -30.57
C GLY A 237 14.13 16.64 -29.52
N ALA A 238 15.42 16.60 -29.92
CA ALA A 238 16.53 16.39 -29.00
C ALA A 238 16.62 17.51 -27.95
N LYS A 239 16.51 17.14 -26.67
CA LYS A 239 16.50 18.09 -25.54
C LYS A 239 16.96 17.49 -24.22
N MET A 240 17.48 18.36 -23.36
CA MET A 240 17.69 18.08 -21.94
C MET A 240 16.74 18.92 -21.09
N PHE A 241 16.16 18.30 -20.07
CA PHE A 241 15.48 18.96 -18.95
C PHE A 241 16.26 18.67 -17.67
N ALA A 242 16.34 19.64 -16.76
CA ALA A 242 16.83 19.41 -15.40
C ALA A 242 15.95 20.14 -14.37
N THR A 243 15.64 19.46 -13.27
CA THR A 243 14.73 19.91 -12.20
C THR A 243 15.27 19.51 -10.82
N ILE A 244 14.70 20.09 -9.76
CA ILE A 244 15.04 19.76 -8.38
C ILE A 244 14.08 18.68 -7.85
N GLU A 245 14.59 17.48 -7.59
CA GLU A 245 13.92 16.42 -6.86
C GLU A 245 14.20 16.57 -5.35
N ASN A 246 13.18 16.99 -4.61
CA ASN A 246 13.20 17.09 -3.15
C ASN A 246 13.15 15.70 -2.49
N ASP A 247 14.30 15.02 -2.37
CA ASP A 247 14.60 13.77 -1.63
C ASP A 247 13.69 12.53 -1.89
N SER A 248 12.68 12.66 -2.75
CA SER A 248 11.56 11.72 -2.87
C SER A 248 11.76 10.62 -3.92
N PHE A 249 12.77 10.77 -4.78
CA PHE A 249 13.07 9.82 -5.84
C PHE A 249 14.58 9.57 -5.92
N VAL A 250 14.93 8.30 -6.08
CA VAL A 250 16.32 7.84 -6.23
C VAL A 250 16.28 6.72 -7.28
N PRO A 251 16.69 7.00 -8.53
CA PRO A 251 16.48 6.06 -9.63
C PRO A 251 17.33 4.80 -9.44
N ILE A 252 16.65 3.67 -9.22
CA ILE A 252 17.26 2.34 -9.27
C ILE A 252 17.68 2.06 -10.73
N PRO A 253 18.92 1.60 -11.00
CA PRO A 253 19.32 1.23 -12.36
C PRO A 253 18.40 0.14 -12.92
N SER A 254 17.79 0.39 -14.08
CA SER A 254 16.80 -0.51 -14.70
C SER A 254 17.38 -1.85 -15.18
N ASN A 255 18.69 -1.99 -15.14
CA ASN A 255 19.43 -3.21 -15.43
C ASN A 255 19.94 -3.95 -14.17
N TRP A 256 19.63 -3.48 -12.96
CA TRP A 256 20.03 -4.14 -11.72
C TRP A 256 19.05 -5.26 -11.32
N SER A 257 19.60 -6.34 -10.78
CA SER A 257 18.91 -7.55 -10.35
C SER A 257 19.38 -7.99 -8.95
N LYS A 258 18.58 -8.82 -8.26
CA LYS A 258 18.99 -9.39 -6.96
C LYS A 258 20.15 -10.40 -7.09
N GLU A 259 20.42 -10.84 -8.32
CA GLU A 259 21.50 -11.73 -8.71
C GLU A 259 22.86 -11.01 -8.92
N ASP A 260 22.87 -9.68 -9.02
CA ASP A 260 24.10 -8.91 -9.23
C ASP A 260 25.04 -8.96 -8.00
N PRO A 261 26.37 -9.09 -8.20
CA PRO A 261 27.34 -9.23 -7.10
C PRO A 261 27.58 -7.93 -6.31
N MET A 262 27.01 -6.80 -6.76
CA MET A 262 27.07 -5.51 -6.07
C MET A 262 25.68 -4.87 -6.05
N VAL A 263 25.29 -4.34 -4.89
CA VAL A 263 24.06 -3.55 -4.74
C VAL A 263 24.41 -2.06 -4.95
N PRO A 264 23.82 -1.37 -5.94
CA PRO A 264 24.05 0.06 -6.16
C PRO A 264 23.58 0.90 -4.97
N GLU A 265 24.32 1.95 -4.61
CA GLU A 265 23.91 2.90 -3.56
C GLU A 265 22.50 3.50 -3.78
N PRO A 266 22.03 3.77 -5.02
CA PRO A 266 20.63 4.14 -5.26
C PRO A 266 19.60 3.13 -4.71
N VAL A 267 19.87 1.82 -4.82
CA VAL A 267 19.01 0.77 -4.25
C VAL A 267 19.03 0.85 -2.72
N VAL A 268 20.22 0.97 -2.12
CA VAL A 268 20.39 1.06 -0.66
C VAL A 268 19.65 2.28 -0.08
N ARG A 269 19.74 3.44 -0.75
CA ARG A 269 19.04 4.66 -0.35
C ARG A 269 17.53 4.55 -0.57
N SER A 270 17.05 4.05 -1.70
CA SER A 270 15.61 3.81 -1.93
C SER A 270 15.00 2.86 -0.90
N SER A 271 15.65 1.73 -0.62
CA SER A 271 15.22 0.79 0.41
C SER A 271 15.34 1.35 1.83
N ARG A 272 16.17 2.37 2.09
CA ARG A 272 16.19 3.10 3.37
C ARG A 272 14.99 4.05 3.46
N LEU A 273 14.78 4.91 2.46
CA LEU A 273 13.68 5.88 2.41
C LEU A 273 12.30 5.22 2.51
N LEU A 274 12.10 4.05 1.87
CA LEU A 274 10.86 3.28 2.01
C LEU A 274 10.65 2.82 3.46
N ARG A 275 11.65 2.20 4.10
CA ARG A 275 11.53 1.74 5.49
C ARG A 275 11.31 2.89 6.47
N GLU A 276 11.98 4.02 6.26
CA GLU A 276 11.79 5.22 7.08
C GLU A 276 10.37 5.80 6.90
N LYS A 277 9.82 5.79 5.68
CA LYS A 277 8.41 6.12 5.43
C LYS A 277 7.46 5.17 6.16
N LEU A 278 7.68 3.85 6.07
CA LEU A 278 6.83 2.83 6.73
C LEU A 278 6.86 2.96 8.26
N LEU A 279 8.05 3.10 8.85
CA LEU A 279 8.24 3.34 10.29
C LEU A 279 7.60 4.64 10.78
N SER A 280 7.45 5.64 9.91
CA SER A 280 6.81 6.92 10.22
C SER A 280 5.27 6.92 10.09
N ASP A 281 4.68 5.86 9.53
CA ASP A 281 3.26 5.82 9.21
C ASP A 281 2.40 5.61 10.48
N PRO A 282 1.59 6.59 10.93
CA PRO A 282 0.82 6.50 12.17
C PRO A 282 -0.33 5.47 12.12
N TYR A 283 -0.56 4.85 10.97
CA TYR A 283 -1.62 3.86 10.75
C TYR A 283 -1.10 2.42 10.59
N ARG A 284 0.20 2.22 10.31
CA ARG A 284 0.73 0.89 10.01
C ARG A 284 0.94 0.07 11.30
N PRO A 285 0.36 -1.14 11.43
CA PRO A 285 0.45 -1.92 12.66
C PRO A 285 1.90 -2.34 13.00
N GLY A 286 2.20 -2.37 14.30
CA GLY A 286 3.47 -2.83 14.84
C GLY A 286 3.50 -4.32 15.18
N TYR A 287 2.36 -4.94 15.52
CA TYR A 287 2.29 -6.34 16.00
C TYR A 287 1.16 -7.20 15.40
N HIS A 288 0.22 -6.62 14.63
CA HIS A 288 -0.58 -7.38 13.65
C HIS A 288 0.27 -7.60 12.40
N PHE A 289 0.17 -8.78 11.77
CA PHE A 289 0.89 -9.02 10.52
C PHE A 289 0.33 -8.16 9.38
N CYS A 290 1.23 -7.55 8.62
CA CYS A 290 0.97 -6.95 7.32
C CYS A 290 2.13 -7.30 6.36
N PRO A 291 1.91 -7.34 5.04
CA PRO A 291 2.98 -7.39 4.07
C PRO A 291 3.99 -6.24 4.30
N PRO A 292 5.29 -6.48 4.09
CA PRO A 292 6.32 -5.49 4.40
C PRO A 292 6.19 -4.25 3.49
N GLU A 293 5.93 -4.49 2.19
CA GLU A 293 5.61 -3.49 1.17
C GLU A 293 4.71 -4.09 0.07
N GLY A 294 4.20 -3.26 -0.84
CA GLY A 294 3.42 -3.71 -2.01
C GLY A 294 1.90 -3.61 -1.86
N ASN A 295 1.17 -4.08 -2.87
CA ASN A 295 -0.29 -4.06 -2.93
C ASN A 295 -0.87 -5.35 -2.33
N GLY A 296 -1.37 -5.28 -1.10
CA GLY A 296 -1.98 -6.39 -0.37
C GLY A 296 -3.49 -6.57 -0.64
N MET A 297 -3.94 -6.36 -1.88
CA MET A 297 -5.35 -6.48 -2.28
C MET A 297 -5.52 -7.28 -3.58
N PRO A 298 -6.26 -8.43 -3.57
CA PRO A 298 -6.72 -9.15 -2.38
C PRO A 298 -5.54 -9.59 -1.50
N GLY A 299 -5.74 -9.57 -0.18
CA GLY A 299 -4.70 -9.82 0.81
C GLY A 299 -4.71 -11.21 1.42
N ASP A 300 -5.62 -12.08 0.95
CA ASP A 300 -6.03 -13.34 1.57
C ASP A 300 -4.93 -14.14 2.27
N ALA A 301 -5.22 -14.58 3.50
CA ALA A 301 -4.41 -15.54 4.24
C ALA A 301 -4.51 -16.91 3.56
N ASN A 302 -3.38 -17.57 3.36
CA ASN A 302 -3.28 -18.72 2.46
C ASN A 302 -2.27 -19.77 2.95
N GLY A 303 -2.44 -21.01 2.48
CA GLY A 303 -1.39 -22.03 2.53
C GLY A 303 -0.89 -22.45 3.93
N CYS A 304 -1.66 -22.20 5.00
CA CYS A 304 -1.19 -22.36 6.37
C CYS A 304 -0.84 -23.81 6.75
N PHE A 305 0.28 -24.02 7.44
CA PHE A 305 0.60 -25.31 8.08
C PHE A 305 1.59 -25.16 9.24
N PHE A 306 1.68 -26.18 10.10
CA PHE A 306 2.74 -26.30 11.10
C PHE A 306 3.67 -27.46 10.74
N ALA A 307 4.97 -27.20 10.62
CA ALA A 307 5.98 -28.23 10.34
C ALA A 307 7.35 -27.79 10.85
N ASN A 308 8.25 -28.76 11.11
CA ASN A 308 9.63 -28.52 11.57
C ASN A 308 9.75 -27.56 12.77
N GLY A 309 8.75 -27.54 13.66
CA GLY A 309 8.67 -26.66 14.83
C GLY A 309 8.28 -25.21 14.52
N ARG A 310 7.71 -24.93 13.33
CA ARG A 310 7.37 -23.59 12.85
C ARG A 310 5.93 -23.53 12.34
N TYR A 311 5.29 -22.39 12.59
CA TYR A 311 4.06 -21.99 11.91
C TYR A 311 4.44 -21.36 10.57
N HIS A 312 3.87 -21.85 9.48
CA HIS A 312 4.03 -21.31 8.12
C HIS A 312 2.71 -20.68 7.69
N LEU A 313 2.79 -19.48 7.13
CA LEU A 313 1.66 -18.69 6.64
C LEU A 313 2.08 -18.03 5.32
N MET A 314 1.24 -18.14 4.30
CA MET A 314 1.39 -17.44 3.04
C MET A 314 0.34 -16.32 2.93
N TYR A 315 0.68 -15.27 2.19
CA TYR A 315 -0.19 -14.12 1.97
C TYR A 315 -0.29 -13.80 0.48
N LEU A 316 -1.51 -13.68 -0.02
CA LEU A 316 -1.76 -13.24 -1.39
C LEU A 316 -1.46 -11.73 -1.50
N TYR A 317 -0.75 -11.33 -2.56
CA TYR A 317 -0.52 -9.93 -2.90
C TYR A 317 -0.23 -9.74 -4.40
N GLU A 318 -0.42 -8.53 -4.92
CA GLU A 318 0.01 -8.17 -6.27
C GLU A 318 1.48 -7.73 -6.23
N ARG A 319 2.38 -8.60 -6.71
CA ARG A 319 3.80 -8.27 -6.82
C ARG A 319 4.03 -7.39 -8.06
N ALA A 320 4.39 -6.13 -7.82
CA ALA A 320 4.61 -5.13 -8.87
C ALA A 320 5.57 -5.64 -9.97
N GLY A 321 5.15 -5.51 -11.24
CA GLY A 321 5.92 -5.98 -12.40
C GLY A 321 5.94 -7.50 -12.62
N VAL A 322 5.30 -8.29 -11.74
CA VAL A 322 5.23 -9.75 -11.81
C VAL A 322 3.77 -10.23 -11.92
N GLY A 323 2.91 -9.85 -10.99
CA GLY A 323 1.51 -10.28 -10.89
C GLY A 323 1.16 -10.92 -9.54
N PHE A 324 -0.06 -11.46 -9.43
CA PHE A 324 -0.53 -12.09 -8.19
C PHE A 324 0.33 -13.28 -7.77
N SER A 325 0.88 -13.17 -6.57
CA SER A 325 1.89 -14.05 -5.98
C SER A 325 1.57 -14.29 -4.51
N TRP A 326 2.08 -15.38 -3.93
CA TRP A 326 2.02 -15.65 -2.50
C TRP A 326 3.37 -15.36 -1.85
N GLY A 327 3.44 -14.31 -1.04
CA GLY A 327 4.57 -14.11 -0.14
C GLY A 327 4.53 -15.14 0.99
N HIS A 328 5.69 -15.51 1.55
CA HIS A 328 5.80 -16.55 2.58
C HIS A 328 6.50 -16.04 3.85
N ILE A 329 5.86 -16.27 5.00
CA ILE A 329 6.44 -16.07 6.32
C ILE A 329 6.40 -17.34 7.18
N SER A 330 7.31 -17.44 8.14
CA SER A 330 7.20 -18.45 9.20
C SER A 330 7.67 -17.95 10.56
N SER A 331 7.08 -18.47 11.64
CA SER A 331 7.38 -18.09 13.02
C SER A 331 7.62 -19.31 13.92
N LEU A 332 8.34 -19.10 15.03
CA LEU A 332 8.41 -20.04 16.16
C LEU A 332 7.34 -19.75 17.23
N ASP A 333 6.66 -18.60 17.16
CA ASP A 333 5.82 -18.10 18.24
C ASP A 333 4.66 -17.19 17.80
N LEU A 334 4.23 -17.28 16.54
CA LEU A 334 3.06 -16.58 15.98
C LEU A 334 3.15 -15.03 15.99
N VAL A 335 4.26 -14.44 16.47
CA VAL A 335 4.43 -12.98 16.55
C VAL A 335 5.73 -12.49 15.91
N HIS A 336 6.84 -13.20 16.06
CA HIS A 336 8.10 -12.86 15.39
C HIS A 336 8.21 -13.63 14.07
N TRP A 337 8.12 -12.93 12.95
CA TRP A 337 8.06 -13.53 11.61
C TRP A 337 9.41 -13.47 10.88
N ARG A 338 9.80 -14.59 10.26
CA ARG A 338 10.86 -14.66 9.26
C ARG A 338 10.21 -14.63 7.88
N HIS A 339 10.63 -13.72 7.02
CA HIS A 339 10.28 -13.74 5.60
C HIS A 339 11.12 -14.78 4.83
N HIS A 340 10.49 -15.34 3.81
CA HIS A 340 11.06 -16.28 2.84
C HIS A 340 10.86 -15.71 1.42
N PRO A 341 11.47 -16.30 0.38
CA PRO A 341 11.06 -16.04 -1.00
C PRO A 341 9.58 -16.40 -1.20
N ASP A 342 8.90 -15.73 -2.13
CA ASP A 342 7.53 -16.07 -2.54
C ASP A 342 7.38 -17.58 -2.82
N SER A 343 6.32 -18.19 -2.31
CA SER A 343 6.09 -19.63 -2.48
C SER A 343 5.57 -19.95 -3.88
N ILE A 344 4.67 -19.14 -4.42
CA ILE A 344 4.15 -19.25 -5.78
C ILE A 344 3.88 -17.87 -6.39
N GLY A 345 3.88 -17.81 -7.71
CA GLY A 345 3.56 -16.65 -8.54
C GLY A 345 3.44 -17.07 -10.00
N PRO A 346 3.30 -16.13 -10.96
CA PRO A 346 3.16 -16.45 -12.38
C PRO A 346 4.30 -17.30 -12.93
N GLY A 347 3.99 -18.23 -13.84
CA GLY A 347 4.94 -19.19 -14.42
C GLY A 347 4.44 -20.64 -14.41
N ASN A 348 5.01 -21.46 -15.30
CA ASN A 348 4.62 -22.86 -15.56
C ASN A 348 3.14 -23.03 -15.97
N GLY A 349 2.70 -22.27 -16.98
CA GLY A 349 1.34 -22.32 -17.55
C GLY A 349 0.29 -21.47 -16.81
N ASP A 350 0.67 -20.95 -15.64
CA ASP A 350 -0.09 -20.04 -14.79
C ASP A 350 0.33 -18.58 -15.05
N LEU A 351 -0.61 -17.63 -14.97
CA LEU A 351 -0.33 -16.19 -15.13
C LEU A 351 -0.70 -15.37 -13.88
N GLY A 352 -1.17 -16.00 -12.80
CA GLY A 352 -1.43 -15.36 -11.51
C GLY A 352 -2.15 -16.31 -10.56
N CYS A 353 -1.61 -16.50 -9.36
CA CYS A 353 -2.23 -17.40 -8.38
C CYS A 353 -3.15 -16.63 -7.43
N PHE A 354 -4.38 -17.12 -7.27
CA PHE A 354 -5.33 -16.75 -6.22
C PHE A 354 -5.31 -17.79 -5.09
N SER A 355 -6.22 -17.65 -4.14
CA SER A 355 -6.21 -18.31 -2.83
C SER A 355 -6.31 -19.84 -2.88
N GLY A 356 -6.00 -20.48 -1.75
CA GLY A 356 -6.01 -21.91 -1.49
C GLY A 356 -5.18 -22.34 -0.27
N GLY A 357 -5.24 -23.61 0.09
CA GLY A 357 -4.77 -24.09 1.39
C GLY A 357 -3.47 -24.90 1.45
N GLY A 358 -3.01 -25.12 2.69
CA GLY A 358 -1.78 -25.84 3.01
C GLY A 358 -2.03 -27.28 3.49
N PHE A 359 -1.06 -28.16 3.24
CA PHE A 359 -1.02 -29.53 3.76
C PHE A 359 0.43 -30.01 3.91
N VAL A 360 0.68 -30.93 4.84
CA VAL A 360 1.98 -31.59 5.01
C VAL A 360 1.74 -33.08 5.19
N ASP A 361 2.46 -33.90 4.41
CA ASP A 361 2.27 -35.36 4.40
C ASP A 361 3.08 -36.09 5.48
N ASP A 362 2.89 -37.41 5.57
CA ASP A 362 3.56 -38.28 6.55
C ASP A 362 5.10 -38.34 6.37
N ASN A 363 5.62 -37.88 5.23
CA ASN A 363 7.05 -37.79 4.93
C ASN A 363 7.63 -36.39 5.24
N GLY A 364 6.78 -35.43 5.63
CA GLY A 364 7.17 -34.04 5.87
C GLY A 364 7.22 -33.16 4.61
N VAL A 365 6.68 -33.64 3.48
CA VAL A 365 6.56 -32.85 2.25
C VAL A 365 5.35 -31.92 2.39
N ALA A 366 5.58 -30.62 2.26
CA ALA A 366 4.52 -29.61 2.24
C ALA A 366 3.94 -29.47 0.83
N TYR A 367 2.63 -29.23 0.75
CA TYR A 367 1.87 -29.02 -0.46
C TYR A 367 0.96 -27.80 -0.31
N LEU A 368 0.85 -27.01 -1.38
CA LEU A 368 -0.10 -25.91 -1.50
C LEU A 368 -1.07 -26.24 -2.63
N SER A 369 -2.36 -26.28 -2.33
CA SER A 369 -3.43 -26.19 -3.32
C SER A 369 -3.69 -24.70 -3.58
N TYR A 370 -3.85 -24.29 -4.84
CA TYR A 370 -4.10 -22.89 -5.17
C TYR A 370 -4.88 -22.72 -6.47
N TRP A 371 -5.55 -21.59 -6.66
CA TRP A 371 -6.30 -21.29 -7.89
C TRP A 371 -5.41 -20.58 -8.93
N MET A 372 -5.18 -21.22 -10.08
CA MET A 372 -4.48 -20.65 -11.25
C MET A 372 -5.44 -19.76 -12.05
N LEU A 373 -5.17 -18.46 -12.10
CA LEU A 373 -5.88 -17.52 -12.96
C LEU A 373 -5.22 -17.39 -14.34
N TRP A 374 -6.09 -17.30 -15.35
CA TRP A 374 -5.72 -17.20 -16.76
C TRP A 374 -4.77 -18.34 -17.19
N GLY A 375 -4.11 -18.22 -18.34
CA GLY A 375 -3.25 -19.30 -18.87
C GLY A 375 -4.00 -20.63 -18.99
N ALA A 376 -3.50 -21.66 -18.30
CA ALA A 376 -4.05 -23.02 -18.30
C ALA A 376 -5.35 -23.21 -17.47
N LYS A 377 -5.59 -22.35 -16.46
CA LYS A 377 -6.80 -22.22 -15.61
C LYS A 377 -7.24 -23.44 -14.79
N GLY A 378 -7.38 -23.27 -13.48
CA GLY A 378 -7.95 -24.27 -12.58
C GLY A 378 -7.16 -24.44 -11.28
N ILE A 379 -7.32 -25.59 -10.62
CA ILE A 379 -6.56 -25.88 -9.39
C ILE A 379 -5.15 -26.33 -9.76
N GLY A 380 -4.14 -25.63 -9.24
CA GLY A 380 -2.75 -26.04 -9.25
C GLY A 380 -2.32 -26.61 -7.90
N ILE A 381 -1.28 -27.44 -7.91
CA ILE A 381 -0.56 -27.83 -6.69
C ILE A 381 0.92 -27.47 -6.83
N ALA A 382 1.52 -26.96 -5.74
CA ALA A 382 2.95 -26.83 -5.57
C ALA A 382 3.42 -27.66 -4.36
N LYS A 383 4.68 -28.10 -4.35
CA LYS A 383 5.28 -28.87 -3.25
C LYS A 383 6.62 -28.30 -2.78
N SER A 384 6.98 -28.56 -1.52
CA SER A 384 8.31 -28.27 -0.97
C SER A 384 8.71 -29.34 0.06
N ASP A 385 9.94 -29.83 -0.04
CA ASP A 385 10.56 -30.82 0.84
C ASP A 385 11.84 -30.29 1.53
N ASP A 386 12.18 -29.01 1.33
CA ASP A 386 13.31 -28.40 2.01
C ASP A 386 13.00 -28.06 3.47
N ARG A 387 14.03 -28.13 4.33
CA ARG A 387 13.94 -27.94 5.79
C ARG A 387 13.18 -26.68 6.25
N HIS A 388 13.16 -25.64 5.42
CA HIS A 388 12.56 -24.34 5.70
C HIS A 388 11.41 -23.99 4.74
N TYR A 389 10.96 -24.93 3.92
CA TYR A 389 9.88 -24.79 2.93
C TYR A 389 9.98 -23.49 2.12
N SER A 390 11.20 -23.16 1.67
CA SER A 390 11.59 -21.89 1.03
C SER A 390 11.73 -21.99 -0.48
N ASN A 391 11.67 -23.20 -1.03
CA ASN A 391 11.79 -23.50 -2.46
C ASN A 391 10.60 -24.40 -2.86
N TRP A 392 9.83 -23.99 -3.87
CA TRP A 392 8.57 -24.63 -4.23
C TRP A 392 8.55 -25.07 -5.70
N GLU A 393 8.16 -26.32 -5.95
CA GLU A 393 7.98 -26.88 -7.30
C GLU A 393 6.48 -26.99 -7.61
N LYS A 394 5.98 -26.22 -8.58
CA LYS A 394 4.65 -26.45 -9.19
C LYS A 394 4.64 -27.79 -9.91
N LEU A 395 3.62 -28.63 -9.66
CA LEU A 395 3.54 -29.95 -10.30
C LEU A 395 3.39 -29.82 -11.82
N LYS A 396 4.08 -30.70 -12.56
CA LYS A 396 4.03 -30.77 -14.04
C LYS A 396 2.66 -31.22 -14.60
N SER A 397 1.77 -31.65 -13.71
CA SER A 397 0.37 -32.00 -13.98
C SER A 397 -0.61 -30.84 -13.76
N ASN A 398 -0.14 -29.63 -13.43
CA ASN A 398 -1.01 -28.47 -13.23
C ASN A 398 -1.62 -27.98 -14.58
N PRO A 399 -2.91 -27.59 -14.61
CA PRO A 399 -3.89 -27.65 -13.53
C PRO A 399 -4.40 -29.09 -13.30
N VAL A 400 -4.35 -29.53 -12.04
CA VAL A 400 -4.81 -30.87 -11.61
C VAL A 400 -6.35 -30.99 -11.58
N ILE A 401 -7.06 -29.86 -11.55
CA ILE A 401 -8.49 -29.76 -11.89
C ILE A 401 -8.67 -28.56 -12.81
N GLN A 402 -8.99 -28.79 -14.09
CA GLN A 402 -9.18 -27.72 -15.06
C GLN A 402 -10.54 -27.01 -14.93
N SER A 403 -10.53 -25.67 -15.05
CA SER A 403 -11.73 -24.81 -14.98
C SER A 403 -11.70 -23.64 -15.99
N THR A 404 -12.76 -22.85 -16.02
CA THR A 404 -12.71 -21.47 -16.55
C THR A 404 -11.97 -20.53 -15.61
N GLU A 405 -11.68 -19.30 -16.07
CA GLU A 405 -11.13 -18.20 -15.27
C GLU A 405 -12.07 -17.69 -14.16
N TRP A 406 -13.29 -18.25 -14.05
CA TRP A 406 -14.24 -18.00 -12.96
C TRP A 406 -14.40 -19.21 -12.03
N GLY A 407 -13.49 -20.19 -12.12
CA GLY A 407 -13.52 -21.39 -11.27
C GLY A 407 -14.73 -22.26 -11.55
N ILE A 408 -15.22 -22.31 -12.79
CA ILE A 408 -16.36 -23.16 -13.18
C ILE A 408 -15.84 -24.30 -14.05
N THR A 409 -16.17 -25.54 -13.71
CA THR A 409 -16.00 -26.69 -14.61
C THR A 409 -17.37 -27.18 -15.06
N GLU A 410 -17.50 -27.45 -16.37
CA GLU A 410 -18.70 -28.05 -16.98
C GLU A 410 -18.28 -29.32 -17.71
N LYS A 411 -18.92 -30.46 -17.40
CA LYS A 411 -18.62 -31.77 -18.00
C LYS A 411 -19.92 -32.48 -18.37
N THR A 412 -20.02 -33.03 -19.56
CA THR A 412 -21.14 -33.89 -19.96
C THR A 412 -20.80 -35.35 -19.64
N LYS A 413 -21.67 -36.06 -18.92
CA LYS A 413 -21.56 -37.51 -18.69
C LYS A 413 -21.87 -38.28 -19.98
N ASN A 414 -21.46 -39.55 -20.03
CA ASN A 414 -21.86 -40.47 -21.11
C ASN A 414 -23.38 -40.70 -21.20
N SER A 415 -24.14 -40.38 -20.14
CA SER A 415 -25.62 -40.37 -20.13
C SER A 415 -26.24 -39.14 -20.80
N GLY A 416 -25.45 -38.12 -21.13
CA GLY A 416 -25.93 -36.80 -21.60
C GLY A 416 -26.14 -35.76 -20.49
N ASP A 417 -26.15 -36.18 -19.22
CA ASP A 417 -26.30 -35.25 -18.08
C ASP A 417 -25.13 -34.25 -18.04
N LYS A 418 -25.41 -32.98 -17.74
CA LYS A 418 -24.36 -32.01 -17.40
C LYS A 418 -24.04 -32.06 -15.91
N ILE A 419 -22.76 -32.17 -15.59
CA ILE A 419 -22.19 -31.86 -14.28
C ILE A 419 -21.62 -30.44 -14.35
N ILE A 420 -21.96 -29.60 -13.38
CA ILE A 420 -21.40 -28.27 -13.21
C ILE A 420 -20.96 -28.15 -11.75
N TYR A 421 -19.73 -27.71 -11.50
CA TYR A 421 -19.21 -27.50 -10.14
C TYR A 421 -18.26 -26.30 -10.06
N GLY A 422 -18.10 -25.79 -8.84
CA GLY A 422 -17.12 -24.78 -8.47
C GLY A 422 -15.72 -25.39 -8.27
N SER A 423 -14.70 -24.62 -8.62
CA SER A 423 -13.29 -25.01 -8.78
C SER A 423 -12.36 -23.80 -8.69
N ALA A 424 -12.78 -22.79 -7.91
CA ALA A 424 -11.93 -21.73 -7.36
C ALA A 424 -11.56 -22.08 -5.92
N ASP A 425 -10.58 -21.36 -5.35
CA ASP A 425 -10.12 -21.42 -3.96
C ASP A 425 -10.19 -22.83 -3.33
N PRO A 426 -9.21 -23.70 -3.61
CA PRO A 426 -9.18 -25.05 -3.08
C PRO A 426 -8.78 -25.05 -1.60
N SER A 427 -9.46 -25.84 -0.78
CA SER A 427 -9.14 -25.97 0.63
C SER A 427 -7.75 -26.55 0.89
N ASN A 428 -7.32 -26.46 2.14
CA ASN A 428 -6.33 -27.38 2.69
C ASN A 428 -6.65 -28.83 2.28
N ILE A 429 -5.62 -29.60 1.96
CA ILE A 429 -5.77 -31.03 1.65
C ILE A 429 -5.83 -31.80 2.99
N TRP A 430 -6.62 -32.88 3.05
CA TRP A 430 -6.57 -33.85 4.15
C TRP A 430 -6.43 -35.28 3.63
N LYS A 431 -5.95 -36.18 4.49
CA LYS A 431 -5.74 -37.59 4.16
C LYS A 431 -6.74 -38.48 4.91
N LYS A 432 -7.38 -39.41 4.21
CA LYS A 432 -8.32 -40.41 4.77
C LYS A 432 -8.16 -41.73 4.01
N ASP A 433 -8.03 -42.83 4.74
CA ASP A 433 -7.98 -44.20 4.19
C ASP A 433 -6.94 -44.37 3.05
N GLY A 434 -5.78 -43.71 3.18
CA GLY A 434 -4.69 -43.70 2.21
C GLY A 434 -4.82 -42.68 1.07
N LYS A 435 -5.99 -42.06 0.89
CA LYS A 435 -6.29 -41.09 -0.17
C LYS A 435 -6.25 -39.64 0.31
N TYR A 436 -6.07 -38.73 -0.64
CA TYR A 436 -6.09 -37.28 -0.44
C TYR A 436 -7.46 -36.70 -0.85
N TYR A 437 -7.91 -35.71 -0.10
CA TYR A 437 -9.19 -35.03 -0.30
C TYR A 437 -9.00 -33.52 -0.17
N MET A 438 -9.76 -32.75 -0.94
CA MET A 438 -9.91 -31.30 -0.80
C MET A 438 -11.28 -30.86 -1.29
N VAL A 439 -11.73 -29.68 -0.88
CA VAL A 439 -12.93 -29.04 -1.44
C VAL A 439 -12.57 -27.78 -2.23
N THR A 440 -13.50 -27.29 -3.05
CA THR A 440 -13.38 -26.02 -3.78
C THR A 440 -14.63 -25.17 -3.64
N GLY A 441 -14.44 -23.84 -3.71
CA GLY A 441 -15.49 -22.84 -3.52
C GLY A 441 -16.44 -22.66 -4.71
N ASN A 442 -17.59 -22.01 -4.48
CA ASN A 442 -18.72 -21.93 -5.42
C ASN A 442 -18.99 -20.54 -6.05
N LEU A 443 -17.95 -19.86 -6.52
CA LEU A 443 -18.05 -18.56 -7.24
C LEU A 443 -19.08 -18.53 -8.41
N LEU A 444 -19.47 -19.69 -8.97
CA LEU A 444 -20.52 -19.78 -9.99
C LEU A 444 -21.90 -19.26 -9.56
N VAL A 445 -22.19 -19.17 -8.25
CA VAL A 445 -23.42 -18.54 -7.76
C VAL A 445 -23.43 -17.03 -8.05
N LEU A 446 -22.30 -16.34 -7.87
CA LEU A 446 -22.15 -14.92 -8.19
C LEU A 446 -21.88 -14.66 -9.69
N LYS A 447 -21.21 -15.58 -10.39
CA LYS A 447 -20.77 -15.35 -11.78
C LYS A 447 -21.69 -15.93 -12.85
N LYS A 448 -22.55 -16.89 -12.53
CA LYS A 448 -23.38 -17.60 -13.53
C LYS A 448 -24.84 -17.84 -13.12
N TYR A 449 -25.12 -18.07 -11.84
CA TYR A 449 -26.45 -18.42 -11.32
C TYR A 449 -26.91 -17.39 -10.26
N GLY A 450 -27.22 -17.82 -9.02
CA GLY A 450 -27.48 -16.99 -7.83
C GLY A 450 -28.20 -15.66 -8.04
N LEU A 451 -27.43 -14.62 -8.44
CA LEU A 451 -27.91 -13.27 -8.75
C LEU A 451 -29.04 -13.19 -9.80
N LYS A 452 -29.27 -14.26 -10.59
CA LYS A 452 -30.34 -14.29 -11.61
C LYS A 452 -31.65 -14.87 -11.05
N PRO A 453 -32.82 -14.21 -11.22
CA PRO A 453 -34.11 -14.71 -10.74
C PRO A 453 -34.56 -16.07 -11.30
N ASP A 454 -34.06 -16.46 -12.47
CA ASP A 454 -34.33 -17.73 -13.16
C ASP A 454 -33.28 -18.83 -12.86
N SER A 455 -32.39 -18.60 -11.89
CA SER A 455 -31.41 -19.61 -11.45
C SER A 455 -32.09 -20.88 -10.93
N PRO A 456 -31.64 -22.08 -11.34
CA PRO A 456 -32.06 -23.34 -10.73
C PRO A 456 -31.81 -23.32 -9.22
N GLU A 457 -32.73 -23.88 -8.44
CA GLU A 457 -32.73 -23.81 -6.97
C GLU A 457 -31.53 -24.55 -6.34
N ASP A 458 -31.02 -25.55 -7.05
CA ASP A 458 -29.80 -26.33 -6.79
C ASP A 458 -28.50 -25.63 -7.28
N MET A 459 -28.61 -24.41 -7.79
CA MET A 459 -27.47 -23.57 -8.23
C MET A 459 -27.42 -22.22 -7.51
N LYS A 460 -28.11 -22.12 -6.36
CA LYS A 460 -28.15 -20.95 -5.47
C LYS A 460 -27.44 -21.20 -4.13
N GLY A 461 -27.10 -20.10 -3.47
CA GLY A 461 -26.43 -19.99 -2.16
C GLY A 461 -25.11 -20.75 -2.04
N ASP A 462 -24.60 -20.83 -0.82
CA ASP A 462 -23.22 -21.20 -0.52
C ASP A 462 -23.01 -22.73 -0.48
N ARG A 463 -21.94 -23.23 -1.12
CA ARG A 463 -21.70 -24.67 -1.38
C ARG A 463 -20.21 -24.95 -1.49
N VAL A 464 -19.77 -26.17 -1.18
CA VAL A 464 -18.41 -26.64 -1.51
C VAL A 464 -18.43 -28.02 -2.15
N TYR A 465 -17.46 -28.28 -3.04
CA TYR A 465 -17.42 -29.46 -3.91
C TYR A 465 -16.23 -30.36 -3.58
N LEU A 466 -16.45 -31.67 -3.35
CA LEU A 466 -15.41 -32.60 -2.93
C LEU A 466 -14.65 -33.23 -4.11
N PHE A 467 -13.34 -33.35 -3.95
CA PHE A 467 -12.45 -34.11 -4.84
C PHE A 467 -11.62 -35.14 -4.05
N GLU A 468 -11.31 -36.25 -4.70
CA GLU A 468 -10.49 -37.36 -4.17
C GLU A 468 -9.32 -37.65 -5.13
N SER A 469 -8.11 -37.86 -4.60
CA SER A 469 -6.95 -38.32 -5.35
C SER A 469 -6.18 -39.40 -4.60
N GLU A 470 -5.50 -40.27 -5.36
CA GLU A 470 -4.60 -41.31 -4.83
C GLU A 470 -3.11 -40.88 -4.93
N ASP A 471 -2.79 -39.86 -5.73
CA ASP A 471 -1.41 -39.52 -6.11
C ASP A 471 -1.10 -38.00 -6.18
N LEU A 472 -2.06 -37.17 -5.74
CA LEU A 472 -2.11 -35.70 -5.81
C LEU A 472 -2.13 -35.09 -7.23
N LYS A 473 -2.20 -35.89 -8.30
CA LYS A 473 -2.23 -35.40 -9.69
C LYS A 473 -3.60 -35.65 -10.33
N ASP A 474 -4.11 -36.87 -10.23
CA ASP A 474 -5.41 -37.24 -10.78
C ASP A 474 -6.50 -37.05 -9.72
N TRP A 475 -7.32 -36.01 -9.88
CA TRP A 475 -8.41 -35.67 -8.95
C TRP A 475 -9.80 -35.99 -9.52
N LYS A 476 -10.54 -36.81 -8.79
CA LYS A 476 -11.88 -37.30 -9.14
C LYS A 476 -12.92 -36.49 -8.37
N TYR A 477 -13.83 -35.81 -9.07
CA TYR A 477 -14.99 -35.16 -8.45
C TYR A 477 -15.89 -36.22 -7.78
N LYS A 478 -16.24 -36.00 -6.51
CA LYS A 478 -17.02 -36.93 -5.70
C LYS A 478 -18.48 -36.51 -5.54
N GLY A 479 -18.75 -35.21 -5.50
CA GLY A 479 -20.07 -34.64 -5.26
C GLY A 479 -20.00 -33.28 -4.56
N ILE A 480 -21.15 -32.74 -4.20
CA ILE A 480 -21.25 -31.64 -3.24
C ILE A 480 -20.81 -32.18 -1.86
N PHE A 481 -19.98 -31.46 -1.13
CA PHE A 481 -19.50 -31.83 0.21
C PHE A 481 -20.38 -31.28 1.33
N TYR A 482 -20.88 -30.06 1.12
CA TYR A 482 -21.85 -29.36 1.95
C TYR A 482 -22.85 -28.66 1.01
N GLU A 483 -24.13 -28.89 1.28
CA GLU A 483 -25.30 -28.35 0.58
C GLU A 483 -25.98 -27.32 1.49
N ARG A 484 -26.49 -26.23 0.91
CA ARG A 484 -26.85 -25.02 1.69
C ARG A 484 -28.00 -25.27 2.66
N ASN A 485 -27.99 -24.57 3.80
CA ASN A 485 -29.20 -24.35 4.60
C ASN A 485 -29.76 -22.93 4.34
N PRO A 486 -30.91 -22.77 3.65
CA PRO A 486 -31.55 -21.48 3.42
C PRO A 486 -32.00 -20.72 4.70
N GLU A 487 -31.97 -21.36 5.87
CA GLU A 487 -32.19 -20.67 7.16
C GLU A 487 -30.96 -19.90 7.66
N TRP A 488 -29.77 -20.11 7.05
CA TRP A 488 -28.49 -19.54 7.49
C TRP A 488 -27.88 -18.55 6.49
N THR A 489 -28.01 -18.81 5.18
CA THR A 489 -27.37 -18.03 4.11
C THR A 489 -28.36 -17.69 2.98
N CYS A 490 -28.20 -16.51 2.38
CA CYS A 490 -29.03 -16.07 1.25
C CYS A 490 -28.70 -16.80 -0.07
N ASP A 491 -29.65 -16.76 -1.00
CA ASP A 491 -29.54 -17.31 -2.38
C ASP A 491 -28.33 -16.76 -3.18
N ASP A 492 -27.78 -15.60 -2.79
CA ASP A 492 -26.64 -14.92 -3.40
C ASP A 492 -25.35 -14.99 -2.58
N GLU A 493 -25.30 -15.72 -1.47
CA GLU A 493 -24.04 -15.96 -0.73
C GLU A 493 -23.21 -17.05 -1.43
N ASP A 494 -21.88 -16.90 -1.39
CA ASP A 494 -20.93 -17.91 -1.84
C ASP A 494 -20.06 -18.45 -0.71
N ASN A 495 -19.42 -19.59 -0.97
CA ASN A 495 -18.47 -20.25 -0.08
C ASN A 495 -17.12 -20.28 -0.83
N MET A 496 -16.21 -19.41 -0.43
CA MET A 496 -14.89 -19.21 -1.04
C MET A 496 -13.82 -19.14 0.06
N CYS A 497 -12.55 -19.34 -0.30
CA CYS A 497 -11.48 -19.65 0.67
C CYS A 497 -11.91 -20.69 1.75
N PRO A 498 -12.49 -21.85 1.38
CA PRO A 498 -12.93 -22.86 2.34
C PRO A 498 -11.74 -23.52 3.05
N SER A 499 -11.72 -23.50 4.39
CA SER A 499 -10.73 -24.22 5.20
C SER A 499 -11.43 -25.22 6.12
N PHE A 500 -11.13 -26.51 5.95
CA PHE A 500 -11.81 -27.63 6.58
C PHE A 500 -10.89 -28.45 7.47
N LEU A 501 -11.06 -28.30 8.79
CA LEU A 501 -10.15 -28.86 9.79
C LEU A 501 -10.88 -29.42 11.03
N PRO A 502 -10.28 -30.39 11.75
CA PRO A 502 -10.81 -30.90 13.00
C PRO A 502 -10.68 -29.85 14.12
N LEU A 503 -11.78 -29.59 14.83
CA LEU A 503 -11.87 -28.56 15.86
C LEU A 503 -11.55 -29.17 17.25
N PRO A 504 -10.59 -28.68 18.04
CA PRO A 504 -10.37 -29.15 19.40
C PRO A 504 -11.50 -28.70 20.34
N SER A 505 -11.56 -29.26 21.55
CA SER A 505 -12.49 -28.84 22.62
C SER A 505 -11.86 -27.85 23.63
N SER A 506 -10.64 -27.38 23.36
CA SER A 506 -9.84 -26.61 24.32
C SER A 506 -8.95 -25.56 23.64
N PRO A 507 -8.77 -24.36 24.23
CA PRO A 507 -7.93 -23.29 23.69
C PRO A 507 -6.42 -23.55 23.75
N VAL A 508 -6.00 -24.63 24.42
CA VAL A 508 -4.61 -25.10 24.43
C VAL A 508 -4.42 -26.34 23.55
N GLY A 509 -5.44 -26.68 22.75
CA GLY A 509 -5.42 -27.85 21.86
C GLY A 509 -5.70 -29.15 22.61
N GLY A 510 -5.13 -30.24 22.12
CA GLY A 510 -5.34 -31.61 22.56
C GLY A 510 -5.84 -32.50 21.42
N LYS A 511 -6.59 -33.54 21.75
CA LYS A 511 -7.24 -34.40 20.75
C LYS A 511 -8.42 -33.65 20.10
N PRO A 512 -8.72 -33.88 18.81
CA PRO A 512 -9.94 -33.40 18.17
C PRO A 512 -11.21 -33.71 18.98
N SER A 513 -12.16 -32.78 19.00
CA SER A 513 -13.45 -32.94 19.70
C SER A 513 -14.39 -33.98 19.07
N GLY A 514 -14.08 -34.43 17.85
CA GLY A 514 -14.99 -35.15 16.97
C GLY A 514 -15.73 -34.24 15.99
N LYS A 515 -15.88 -32.95 16.32
CA LYS A 515 -16.43 -31.94 15.40
C LYS A 515 -15.36 -31.37 14.46
N TYR A 516 -15.82 -30.91 13.31
CA TYR A 516 -15.04 -30.22 12.29
C TYR A 516 -15.55 -28.79 12.12
N LEU A 517 -14.64 -27.89 11.76
CA LEU A 517 -14.93 -26.51 11.37
C LEU A 517 -14.72 -26.36 9.86
N LEU A 518 -15.70 -25.78 9.17
CA LEU A 518 -15.55 -25.21 7.83
C LEU A 518 -15.55 -23.69 7.97
N LEU A 519 -14.38 -23.06 7.84
CA LEU A 519 -14.22 -21.61 7.69
C LEU A 519 -14.37 -21.24 6.21
N PHE A 520 -14.90 -20.05 5.90
CA PHE A 520 -15.04 -19.53 4.53
C PHE A 520 -15.30 -18.03 4.50
N ILE A 521 -15.32 -17.42 3.30
CA ILE A 521 -16.02 -16.15 3.04
C ILE A 521 -17.21 -16.34 2.12
N SER A 522 -18.21 -15.47 2.28
CA SER A 522 -19.05 -15.01 1.17
C SER A 522 -18.63 -13.60 0.78
N HIS A 523 -18.48 -13.30 -0.51
CA HIS A 523 -18.06 -11.98 -0.99
C HIS A 523 -18.99 -10.86 -0.50
N ASN A 524 -20.27 -11.15 -0.29
CA ASN A 524 -21.29 -10.18 0.18
C ASN A 524 -21.52 -10.18 1.72
N LYS A 525 -20.79 -11.00 2.52
CA LYS A 525 -20.86 -11.08 4.00
C LYS A 525 -19.51 -11.21 4.73
N GLY A 526 -18.38 -11.35 4.04
CA GLY A 526 -17.08 -11.61 4.68
C GLY A 526 -17.00 -12.99 5.35
N CYS A 527 -16.17 -13.08 6.39
CA CYS A 527 -15.83 -14.32 7.11
C CYS A 527 -17.02 -14.98 7.82
N GLN A 528 -17.23 -16.25 7.53
CA GLN A 528 -18.26 -17.11 8.08
C GLN A 528 -17.69 -18.48 8.48
N TYR A 529 -18.48 -19.27 9.24
CA TYR A 529 -18.11 -20.61 9.62
C TYR A 529 -19.30 -21.53 9.86
N TYR A 530 -19.05 -22.84 9.75
CA TYR A 530 -19.93 -23.91 10.19
C TYR A 530 -19.20 -24.89 11.13
N ILE A 531 -19.88 -25.35 12.18
CA ILE A 531 -19.43 -26.48 13.02
C ILE A 531 -20.35 -27.67 12.76
N GLY A 532 -19.78 -28.85 12.54
CA GLY A 532 -20.53 -30.07 12.23
C GLY A 532 -19.77 -31.37 12.40
N ASP A 533 -20.42 -32.45 11.98
CA ASP A 533 -19.84 -33.79 11.90
C ASP A 533 -19.37 -34.10 10.47
N TYR A 534 -18.23 -34.78 10.33
CA TYR A 534 -17.79 -35.32 9.05
C TYR A 534 -18.25 -36.77 8.93
N ASP A 535 -19.25 -37.04 8.10
CA ASP A 535 -19.63 -38.39 7.71
C ASP A 535 -18.56 -38.96 6.77
N LYS A 536 -17.59 -39.65 7.38
CA LYS A 536 -16.46 -40.30 6.68
C LYS A 536 -16.87 -41.49 5.79
N LYS A 537 -18.11 -42.00 5.94
CA LYS A 537 -18.64 -43.12 5.16
C LYS A 537 -19.24 -42.64 3.85
N ASN A 538 -20.03 -41.57 3.88
CA ASN A 538 -20.67 -40.98 2.71
C ASN A 538 -19.89 -39.80 2.11
N ASP A 539 -18.82 -39.37 2.78
CA ASP A 539 -18.00 -38.20 2.44
C ASP A 539 -18.80 -36.89 2.34
N GLN A 540 -19.51 -36.58 3.42
CA GLN A 540 -20.34 -35.37 3.58
C GLN A 540 -20.00 -34.64 4.88
N PHE A 541 -20.08 -33.32 4.87
CA PHE A 541 -20.06 -32.50 6.09
C PHE A 541 -21.49 -32.14 6.48
N ILE A 542 -21.85 -32.45 7.72
CA ILE A 542 -23.20 -32.26 8.28
C ILE A 542 -23.11 -31.18 9.35
N PRO A 543 -23.32 -29.89 9.00
CA PRO A 543 -23.26 -28.79 9.94
C PRO A 543 -24.43 -28.82 10.93
N THR A 544 -24.13 -28.47 12.17
CA THR A 544 -25.06 -28.34 13.30
C THR A 544 -25.16 -26.90 13.83
N ASN A 545 -24.25 -26.03 13.40
CA ASN A 545 -24.17 -24.63 13.83
C ASN A 545 -23.54 -23.77 12.72
N HIS A 546 -24.01 -22.54 12.58
CA HIS A 546 -23.47 -21.50 11.69
C HIS A 546 -23.12 -20.25 12.49
N GLY A 547 -22.12 -19.50 12.04
CA GLY A 547 -21.87 -18.16 12.53
C GLY A 547 -21.07 -17.30 11.57
N ARG A 548 -20.99 -16.01 11.89
CA ARG A 548 -20.20 -15.00 11.17
C ARG A 548 -19.11 -14.43 12.06
N MET A 549 -18.12 -13.75 11.48
CA MET A 549 -17.12 -12.94 12.20
C MET A 549 -17.12 -11.46 11.77
N THR A 550 -18.05 -11.08 10.90
CA THR A 550 -18.46 -9.72 10.52
C THR A 550 -19.97 -9.78 10.20
N TRP A 551 -20.74 -8.73 10.48
CA TRP A 551 -22.21 -8.79 10.46
C TRP A 551 -22.86 -7.66 9.66
N VAL A 552 -22.24 -6.48 9.63
CA VAL A 552 -22.76 -5.30 8.93
C VAL A 552 -22.22 -5.16 7.50
N ASP A 553 -20.98 -5.61 7.25
CA ASP A 553 -20.35 -5.63 5.93
C ASP A 553 -19.39 -6.83 5.79
N ASN A 554 -18.38 -6.72 4.92
CA ASN A 554 -17.43 -7.78 4.59
C ASN A 554 -15.96 -7.47 4.96
N ASP A 555 -15.66 -6.49 5.82
CA ASP A 555 -14.26 -6.07 6.06
C ASP A 555 -13.35 -7.15 6.67
N TYR A 556 -13.88 -7.99 7.58
CA TYR A 556 -13.16 -9.17 8.05
C TYR A 556 -13.39 -10.31 7.04
N PHE A 557 -12.43 -10.54 6.16
CA PHE A 557 -12.57 -11.29 4.91
C PHE A 557 -11.86 -12.66 4.99
N ALA A 558 -11.06 -13.03 3.99
CA ALA A 558 -10.55 -14.38 3.74
C ALA A 558 -9.82 -15.00 4.95
N PRO A 559 -10.39 -16.05 5.60
CA PRO A 559 -9.76 -16.77 6.68
C PRO A 559 -8.95 -17.97 6.17
N GLU A 560 -7.88 -18.31 6.88
CA GLU A 560 -7.19 -19.59 6.72
C GLU A 560 -6.64 -20.05 8.09
N ALA A 561 -6.55 -21.36 8.28
CA ALA A 561 -6.20 -21.98 9.55
C ALA A 561 -5.22 -23.16 9.40
N LEU A 562 -4.55 -23.49 10.50
CA LEU A 562 -3.71 -24.69 10.65
C LEU A 562 -4.07 -25.46 11.93
N ILE A 563 -3.53 -26.67 12.04
CA ILE A 563 -3.42 -27.41 13.31
C ILE A 563 -1.93 -27.43 13.70
N ASP A 564 -1.61 -27.14 14.97
CA ASP A 564 -0.22 -27.13 15.48
C ASP A 564 0.16 -28.42 16.26
N ASP A 565 1.41 -28.49 16.74
CA ASP A 565 1.92 -29.62 17.54
C ASP A 565 1.20 -29.87 18.87
N GLN A 566 0.46 -28.88 19.37
CA GLN A 566 -0.40 -28.97 20.54
C GLN A 566 -1.84 -29.37 20.17
N GLY A 567 -2.17 -29.50 18.88
CA GLY A 567 -3.53 -29.77 18.42
C GLY A 567 -4.46 -28.56 18.55
N ARG A 568 -3.93 -27.33 18.61
CA ARG A 568 -4.74 -26.11 18.49
C ARG A 568 -5.09 -25.90 17.02
N GLN A 569 -6.36 -25.61 16.75
CA GLN A 569 -6.69 -24.90 15.52
C GLN A 569 -6.37 -23.41 15.72
N ILE A 570 -5.59 -22.84 14.79
CA ILE A 570 -5.19 -21.43 14.80
C ILE A 570 -5.55 -20.83 13.44
N MET A 571 -6.31 -19.75 13.44
CA MET A 571 -6.69 -19.01 12.23
C MET A 571 -6.07 -17.61 12.16
N TRP A 572 -5.94 -17.12 10.93
CA TRP A 572 -5.84 -15.71 10.56
C TRP A 572 -7.02 -15.35 9.67
N ALA A 573 -7.25 -14.06 9.43
CA ALA A 573 -8.02 -13.60 8.29
C ALA A 573 -7.53 -12.23 7.81
N TRP A 574 -7.66 -11.96 6.51
CA TRP A 574 -7.41 -10.64 5.93
C TRP A 574 -8.49 -9.65 6.39
N LEU A 575 -8.04 -8.48 6.84
CA LEU A 575 -8.85 -7.29 7.10
C LEU A 575 -8.69 -6.35 5.91
N LYS A 576 -9.78 -6.09 5.19
CA LYS A 576 -9.78 -5.30 3.94
C LYS A 576 -9.11 -3.93 4.10
N ASP A 577 -8.44 -3.51 3.02
CA ASP A 577 -7.90 -2.16 2.90
C ASP A 577 -9.05 -1.15 2.85
N ASN A 578 -9.00 -0.16 3.75
CA ASN A 578 -10.10 0.75 4.00
C ASN A 578 -9.52 2.12 4.40
N PRO A 579 -9.30 3.05 3.45
CA PRO A 579 -9.75 3.01 2.06
C PRO A 579 -8.85 2.17 1.13
N GLU A 580 -9.45 1.73 0.03
CA GLU A 580 -8.88 0.86 -1.02
C GLU A 580 -7.68 1.45 -1.80
N ASP A 581 -7.30 2.72 -1.54
CA ASP A 581 -6.18 3.38 -2.20
C ASP A 581 -4.90 3.44 -1.34
N GLU A 582 -4.91 2.89 -0.11
CA GLU A 582 -3.84 3.05 0.87
C GLU A 582 -2.46 2.68 0.30
N TYR A 583 -2.35 1.58 -0.45
CA TYR A 583 -1.12 1.20 -1.16
C TYR A 583 -0.54 2.34 -2.02
N LYS A 584 -1.37 3.05 -2.79
CA LYS A 584 -0.93 4.14 -3.68
C LYS A 584 -0.42 5.35 -2.90
N ARG A 585 -0.95 5.58 -1.70
CA ARG A 585 -0.54 6.69 -0.81
C ARG A 585 0.68 6.31 0.04
N LYS A 586 0.74 5.08 0.54
CA LYS A 586 1.70 4.64 1.57
C LYS A 586 2.85 3.79 1.04
N GLY A 587 2.62 2.95 0.03
CA GLY A 587 3.60 1.97 -0.51
C GLY A 587 3.46 0.56 0.07
N TRP A 588 2.47 0.35 0.95
CA TRP A 588 2.12 -0.92 1.57
C TRP A 588 0.59 -0.99 1.71
N SER A 589 0.01 -2.18 1.72
CA SER A 589 -1.36 -2.45 2.20
C SER A 589 -1.54 -3.93 2.53
N GLY A 590 -2.73 -4.35 2.94
CA GLY A 590 -3.02 -5.67 3.50
C GLY A 590 -2.70 -5.72 5.00
N VAL A 591 -3.68 -6.09 5.82
CA VAL A 591 -3.52 -6.24 7.29
C VAL A 591 -4.27 -7.48 7.73
N TYR A 592 -3.70 -8.27 8.64
CA TYR A 592 -4.38 -9.46 9.19
C TYR A 592 -4.89 -9.20 10.59
N GLY A 593 -6.02 -9.83 10.91
CA GLY A 593 -6.43 -10.00 12.30
C GLY A 593 -5.40 -10.82 13.09
N LEU A 594 -5.35 -10.61 14.40
CA LEU A 594 -4.48 -11.35 15.31
C LEU A 594 -4.72 -12.87 15.19
N PRO A 595 -3.69 -13.72 15.28
CA PRO A 595 -3.87 -15.17 15.29
C PRO A 595 -4.83 -15.59 16.41
N ARG A 596 -5.93 -16.25 16.02
CA ARG A 596 -6.99 -16.72 16.94
C ARG A 596 -6.88 -18.22 17.12
N SER A 597 -6.82 -18.68 18.37
CA SER A 597 -7.05 -20.09 18.67
C SER A 597 -8.56 -20.37 18.72
N LEU A 598 -8.98 -21.42 18.04
CA LEU A 598 -10.38 -21.85 17.91
C LEU A 598 -10.62 -23.19 18.60
N TRP A 599 -11.79 -23.33 19.24
CA TRP A 599 -12.27 -24.59 19.82
C TRP A 599 -13.80 -24.62 19.91
N VAL A 600 -14.40 -25.80 20.02
CA VAL A 600 -15.84 -25.95 20.34
C VAL A 600 -16.03 -26.02 21.86
N SER A 601 -17.09 -25.41 22.38
CA SER A 601 -17.52 -25.63 23.78
C SER A 601 -18.67 -26.63 23.91
N ASP A 602 -18.95 -27.07 25.13
CA ASP A 602 -19.97 -28.08 25.46
C ASP A 602 -21.40 -27.76 24.99
N ASP A 603 -21.66 -26.49 24.60
CA ASP A 603 -22.92 -26.03 23.99
C ASP A 603 -22.94 -26.10 22.45
N GLY A 604 -21.92 -26.69 21.83
CA GLY A 604 -21.80 -26.87 20.37
C GLY A 604 -21.40 -25.62 19.59
N THR A 605 -21.21 -24.48 20.26
CA THR A 605 -20.87 -23.20 19.60
C THR A 605 -19.36 -22.94 19.54
N LEU A 606 -18.94 -22.11 18.58
CA LEU A 606 -17.53 -21.74 18.44
C LEU A 606 -17.05 -20.90 19.63
N ARG A 607 -15.78 -21.08 19.98
CA ARG A 607 -15.04 -20.21 20.87
C ARG A 607 -13.74 -19.78 20.22
N MET A 608 -13.35 -18.54 20.49
CA MET A 608 -12.18 -17.90 19.89
C MET A 608 -11.47 -17.00 20.90
N ARG A 609 -10.13 -16.98 20.86
CA ARG A 609 -9.30 -16.04 21.62
C ARG A 609 -8.03 -15.68 20.85
N PRO A 610 -7.43 -14.50 21.08
CA PRO A 610 -6.06 -14.24 20.64
C PRO A 610 -5.12 -15.22 21.34
N VAL A 611 -4.21 -15.80 20.57
CA VAL A 611 -3.25 -16.83 21.04
C VAL A 611 -2.42 -16.37 22.24
N LYS A 612 -1.96 -17.33 23.06
CA LYS A 612 -1.20 -17.06 24.31
C LYS A 612 0.15 -16.38 24.03
N GLU A 613 0.72 -16.60 22.85
CA GLU A 613 2.05 -16.14 22.46
C GLU A 613 2.16 -14.61 22.33
N LEU A 614 1.04 -13.91 22.05
CA LEU A 614 0.97 -12.44 22.09
C LEU A 614 1.39 -11.85 23.45
N GLN A 615 1.31 -12.63 24.53
CA GLN A 615 1.77 -12.20 25.85
C GLN A 615 3.29 -11.94 25.91
N LYS A 616 4.08 -12.44 24.95
CA LYS A 616 5.52 -12.12 24.81
C LYS A 616 5.79 -10.64 24.53
N LEU A 617 4.85 -9.94 23.90
CA LEU A 617 5.00 -8.54 23.50
C LEU A 617 4.60 -7.55 24.61
N ARG A 618 3.97 -8.05 25.69
CA ARG A 618 3.47 -7.24 26.80
C ARG A 618 4.60 -6.67 27.65
N TYR A 619 4.64 -5.35 27.82
CA TYR A 619 5.48 -4.67 28.80
C TYR A 619 4.71 -3.56 29.54
N ASN A 620 5.35 -2.93 30.54
CA ASN A 620 4.79 -1.82 31.33
C ASN A 620 3.36 -2.06 31.85
N GLU A 621 3.12 -3.19 32.52
CA GLU A 621 1.80 -3.56 33.07
C GLU A 621 1.26 -2.52 34.07
N LYS A 622 0.02 -2.09 33.88
CA LYS A 622 -0.72 -1.17 34.75
C LYS A 622 -2.02 -1.81 35.19
N LYS A 623 -2.41 -1.62 36.46
CA LYS A 623 -3.54 -2.31 37.08
C LYS A 623 -4.51 -1.34 37.77
N TRP A 624 -5.80 -1.63 37.67
CA TRP A 624 -6.87 -1.00 38.45
C TRP A 624 -7.87 -2.06 38.90
N SER A 625 -8.60 -1.82 39.99
CA SER A 625 -9.65 -2.73 40.47
C SER A 625 -10.77 -1.96 41.17
N ASN A 626 -11.92 -2.63 41.34
CA ASN A 626 -13.08 -2.13 42.10
C ASN A 626 -13.56 -0.72 41.71
N ILE A 627 -13.47 -0.38 40.42
CA ILE A 627 -13.98 0.91 39.93
C ILE A 627 -15.51 0.83 39.89
N SER A 628 -16.19 1.85 40.40
CA SER A 628 -17.63 2.05 40.20
C SER A 628 -17.87 3.24 39.28
N LEU A 629 -18.64 3.07 38.20
CA LEU A 629 -19.08 4.14 37.31
C LEU A 629 -20.60 4.32 37.38
N SER A 630 -21.01 5.55 37.69
CA SER A 630 -22.38 6.02 37.51
C SER A 630 -22.69 6.26 36.02
N SER A 631 -23.97 6.26 35.65
CA SER A 631 -24.42 6.57 34.30
C SER A 631 -23.89 7.94 33.84
N GLY A 632 -23.40 8.02 32.60
CA GLY A 632 -22.85 9.24 32.00
C GLY A 632 -21.48 9.65 32.55
N LYS A 633 -20.73 8.74 33.19
CA LYS A 633 -19.36 9.01 33.69
C LYS A 633 -18.33 8.10 33.02
N THR A 634 -17.14 8.65 32.79
CA THR A 634 -15.98 7.92 32.28
C THR A 634 -14.88 7.80 33.35
N LYS A 635 -13.88 6.94 33.08
CA LYS A 635 -12.65 6.81 33.87
C LYS A 635 -11.46 6.64 32.94
N LYS A 636 -10.68 7.71 32.76
CA LYS A 636 -9.39 7.68 32.05
C LYS A 636 -8.40 6.75 32.75
N LEU A 637 -7.81 5.84 31.98
CA LEU A 637 -6.74 4.93 32.43
C LEU A 637 -5.40 5.66 32.32
N LYS A 638 -5.04 6.42 33.37
CA LYS A 638 -3.80 7.23 33.39
C LYS A 638 -2.56 6.36 33.13
N GLY A 639 -1.75 6.76 32.15
CA GLY A 639 -0.52 6.07 31.77
C GLY A 639 -0.70 4.95 30.74
N VAL A 640 -1.91 4.71 30.23
CA VAL A 640 -2.07 3.93 28.99
C VAL A 640 -1.91 4.87 27.80
N VAL A 641 -1.11 4.46 26.82
CA VAL A 641 -0.99 5.14 25.51
C VAL A 641 -1.79 4.30 24.51
N GLY A 642 -2.78 4.92 23.89
CA GLY A 642 -3.88 4.23 23.23
C GLY A 642 -3.60 3.73 21.82
N ASP A 643 -2.38 3.80 21.29
CA ASP A 643 -2.01 3.44 19.91
C ASP A 643 -1.13 2.17 19.79
N SER A 644 -0.57 1.65 20.88
CA SER A 644 0.01 0.30 20.95
C SER A 644 -0.19 -0.31 22.35
N CYS A 645 -1.34 -0.94 22.58
CA CYS A 645 -1.65 -1.54 23.88
C CYS A 645 -2.60 -2.75 23.82
N GLU A 646 -2.53 -3.60 24.84
CA GLU A 646 -3.57 -4.59 25.18
C GLU A 646 -4.25 -4.20 26.50
N LEU A 647 -5.57 -4.36 26.58
CA LEU A 647 -6.39 -4.21 27.78
C LEU A 647 -7.09 -5.53 28.14
N GLU A 648 -7.00 -5.98 29.39
CA GLU A 648 -7.88 -7.00 29.98
C GLU A 648 -8.87 -6.29 30.93
N ILE A 649 -10.17 -6.34 30.65
CA ILE A 649 -11.21 -5.63 31.43
C ILE A 649 -12.30 -6.62 31.88
N VAL A 650 -12.62 -6.62 33.18
CA VAL A 650 -13.68 -7.48 33.75
C VAL A 650 -14.75 -6.62 34.41
N PHE A 651 -15.97 -6.67 33.89
CA PHE A 651 -17.15 -6.02 34.44
C PHE A 651 -18.04 -7.03 35.17
N ASN A 652 -18.67 -6.62 36.27
CA ASN A 652 -19.67 -7.39 36.99
C ASN A 652 -20.86 -6.49 37.40
N ASN A 653 -21.94 -7.10 37.89
CA ASN A 653 -23.14 -6.41 38.39
C ASN A 653 -23.67 -5.33 37.40
N ILE A 654 -23.73 -5.68 36.11
CA ILE A 654 -23.99 -4.75 35.01
C ILE A 654 -25.48 -4.34 35.02
N THR A 655 -25.78 -3.10 35.45
CA THR A 655 -27.11 -2.49 35.31
C THR A 655 -27.18 -1.39 34.26
N SER A 656 -26.10 -1.19 33.51
CA SER A 656 -26.00 -0.23 32.41
C SER A 656 -26.62 -0.74 31.12
N ASP A 657 -27.20 0.16 30.32
CA ASP A 657 -27.62 -0.13 28.94
C ASP A 657 -26.39 -0.37 28.06
N GLN A 658 -25.36 0.48 28.21
CA GLN A 658 -24.12 0.42 27.44
C GLN A 658 -22.90 0.56 28.37
N ILE A 659 -21.93 -0.33 28.20
CA ILE A 659 -20.76 -0.48 29.08
C ILE A 659 -19.53 -0.90 28.28
N GLY A 660 -18.39 -0.23 28.45
CA GLY A 660 -17.23 -0.49 27.60
C GLY A 660 -16.05 0.45 27.81
N VAL A 661 -15.25 0.59 26.75
CA VAL A 661 -14.05 1.40 26.70
C VAL A 661 -14.03 2.27 25.44
N LYS A 662 -13.55 3.51 25.58
CA LYS A 662 -13.14 4.40 24.50
C LYS A 662 -11.64 4.25 24.30
N VAL A 663 -11.19 4.04 23.06
CA VAL A 663 -9.77 4.01 22.66
C VAL A 663 -9.52 5.05 21.56
N ARG A 664 -8.25 5.27 21.18
CA ARG A 664 -7.81 6.34 20.27
C ARG A 664 -8.44 7.72 20.58
N LYS A 665 -8.70 8.01 21.87
CA LYS A 665 -9.44 9.21 22.26
C LYS A 665 -8.55 10.46 22.33
N SER A 666 -8.89 11.49 21.57
CA SER A 666 -8.33 12.85 21.67
C SER A 666 -8.56 13.51 23.05
N PRO A 667 -7.79 14.54 23.45
CA PRO A 667 -7.91 15.16 24.77
C PRO A 667 -9.32 15.65 25.11
N ASN A 668 -10.00 16.37 24.21
CA ASN A 668 -11.34 16.91 24.48
C ASN A 668 -12.45 15.93 24.03
N GLY A 669 -12.15 15.03 23.09
CA GLY A 669 -13.12 14.06 22.54
C GLY A 669 -13.62 14.43 21.14
N GLU A 670 -12.81 15.17 20.38
CA GLU A 670 -13.00 15.45 18.96
C GLU A 670 -12.80 14.20 18.07
N GLU A 671 -12.05 13.22 18.58
CA GLU A 671 -11.89 11.87 18.03
C GLU A 671 -11.97 10.83 19.15
N GLU A 672 -12.62 9.68 18.91
CA GLU A 672 -12.61 8.46 19.73
C GLU A 672 -13.22 7.23 19.01
N THR A 673 -12.80 6.02 19.39
CA THR A 673 -13.43 4.74 19.01
C THR A 673 -14.11 4.12 20.21
N LEU A 674 -15.39 3.76 20.11
CA LEU A 674 -16.15 3.17 21.22
C LEU A 674 -16.29 1.66 21.04
N LEU A 675 -15.91 0.90 22.06
CA LEU A 675 -15.94 -0.56 22.10
C LEU A 675 -16.75 -1.00 23.31
N TYR A 676 -17.97 -1.52 23.11
CA TYR A 676 -18.93 -1.71 24.21
C TYR A 676 -19.86 -2.91 24.04
N TYR A 677 -20.45 -3.32 25.16
CA TYR A 677 -21.60 -4.21 25.20
C TYR A 677 -22.87 -3.36 25.32
N ASP A 678 -23.83 -3.57 24.41
CA ASP A 678 -25.20 -3.07 24.51
C ASP A 678 -26.08 -4.17 25.12
N ARG A 679 -26.47 -3.96 26.39
CA ARG A 679 -27.23 -4.91 27.20
C ARG A 679 -28.66 -5.11 26.70
N ASN A 680 -29.25 -4.10 26.06
CA ASN A 680 -30.66 -4.12 25.67
C ASN A 680 -30.85 -4.77 24.30
N LYS A 681 -29.85 -4.65 23.41
CA LYS A 681 -29.79 -5.39 22.15
C LYS A 681 -29.13 -6.77 22.27
N LYS A 682 -28.36 -7.02 23.33
CA LYS A 682 -27.46 -8.19 23.49
C LYS A 682 -26.37 -8.22 22.40
N GLU A 683 -25.74 -7.07 22.16
CA GLU A 683 -24.70 -6.90 21.12
C GLU A 683 -23.35 -6.52 21.73
N LEU A 684 -22.28 -7.11 21.24
CA LEU A 684 -20.95 -6.49 21.27
C LEU A 684 -20.87 -5.52 20.09
N VAL A 685 -20.46 -4.29 20.34
CA VAL A 685 -20.46 -3.20 19.36
C VAL A 685 -19.08 -2.59 19.22
N PHE A 686 -18.65 -2.43 17.97
CA PHE A 686 -17.50 -1.60 17.57
C PHE A 686 -18.06 -0.39 16.83
N ASP A 687 -17.82 0.80 17.34
CA ASP A 687 -18.50 2.02 16.93
C ASP A 687 -17.45 3.09 16.57
N PRO A 688 -17.15 3.26 15.26
CA PRO A 688 -16.04 4.08 14.77
C PRO A 688 -16.44 5.49 14.31
N THR A 689 -17.68 5.96 14.54
CA THR A 689 -18.20 7.16 13.85
C THR A 689 -17.41 8.44 14.11
N GLU A 690 -16.70 8.52 15.25
CA GLU A 690 -15.82 9.64 15.62
C GLU A 690 -14.33 9.24 15.56
N SER A 691 -13.96 8.16 14.88
CA SER A 691 -12.60 7.58 14.96
C SER A 691 -11.58 8.18 13.99
N GLY A 692 -11.88 9.33 13.36
CA GLY A 692 -10.91 10.13 12.63
C GLY A 692 -11.37 10.62 11.27
N ILE A 693 -10.44 10.67 10.31
CA ILE A 693 -10.54 11.49 9.09
C ILE A 693 -10.59 10.69 7.78
N ASP A 694 -10.49 9.37 7.83
CA ASP A 694 -10.37 8.49 6.65
C ASP A 694 -10.99 7.10 6.91
N GLY A 695 -11.32 6.39 5.83
CA GLY A 695 -11.96 5.07 5.86
C GLY A 695 -13.48 5.08 6.13
N TRP A 696 -14.12 3.92 5.96
CA TRP A 696 -15.54 3.68 6.20
C TRP A 696 -15.82 3.50 7.70
N LEU A 697 -16.71 4.34 8.24
CA LEU A 697 -17.02 4.37 9.68
C LEU A 697 -18.30 3.57 10.02
N ASN A 698 -18.37 2.31 9.55
CA ASN A 698 -19.50 1.43 9.80
C ASN A 698 -19.52 0.90 11.25
N ILE A 699 -20.66 1.02 11.95
CA ILE A 699 -20.83 0.48 13.30
C ILE A 699 -21.12 -1.02 13.25
N GLU A 700 -20.15 -1.85 13.62
CA GLU A 700 -20.23 -3.31 13.60
C GLU A 700 -20.85 -3.88 14.89
N ARG A 701 -21.63 -4.96 14.77
CA ARG A 701 -22.52 -5.49 15.82
C ARG A 701 -22.54 -7.02 15.84
N ALA A 702 -21.78 -7.61 16.76
CA ALA A 702 -21.75 -9.06 16.98
C ALA A 702 -22.78 -9.49 18.07
N PRO A 703 -23.59 -10.55 17.87
CA PRO A 703 -24.56 -10.99 18.86
C PRO A 703 -23.88 -11.66 20.06
N LEU A 704 -24.13 -11.15 21.27
CA LEU A 704 -23.51 -11.59 22.53
C LEU A 704 -24.55 -11.61 23.66
N GLU A 705 -25.17 -12.76 23.92
CA GLU A 705 -26.03 -12.91 25.10
C GLU A 705 -25.21 -13.27 26.35
N LEU A 706 -25.28 -12.43 27.39
CA LEU A 706 -24.76 -12.73 28.72
C LEU A 706 -25.86 -13.38 29.59
N LYS A 707 -25.50 -14.44 30.30
CA LYS A 707 -26.40 -15.05 31.30
C LYS A 707 -26.60 -14.10 32.49
N ARG A 708 -27.68 -14.29 33.25
CA ARG A 708 -27.92 -13.52 34.47
C ARG A 708 -26.70 -13.60 35.40
N ASP A 709 -26.27 -12.43 35.89
CA ASP A 709 -25.12 -12.26 36.79
C ASP A 709 -23.76 -12.75 36.21
N GLU A 710 -23.67 -13.01 34.89
CA GLU A 710 -22.42 -13.32 34.19
C GLU A 710 -21.51 -12.07 34.08
N LYS A 711 -20.20 -12.27 34.28
CA LYS A 711 -19.20 -11.21 34.08
C LYS A 711 -18.92 -11.01 32.60
N LEU A 712 -18.94 -9.76 32.13
CA LEU A 712 -18.37 -9.40 30.82
C LEU A 712 -16.85 -9.30 30.97
N LYS A 713 -16.13 -10.08 30.17
CA LYS A 713 -14.67 -10.05 30.04
C LYS A 713 -14.34 -9.54 28.64
N LEU A 714 -13.74 -8.36 28.55
CA LEU A 714 -13.20 -7.83 27.30
C LEU A 714 -11.68 -8.02 27.27
N ARG A 715 -11.15 -8.48 26.14
CA ARG A 715 -9.76 -8.23 25.74
C ARG A 715 -9.79 -7.27 24.56
N VAL A 716 -9.08 -6.15 24.66
CA VAL A 716 -8.99 -5.15 23.59
C VAL A 716 -7.54 -4.98 23.19
N PHE A 717 -7.27 -4.99 21.90
CA PHE A 717 -5.97 -4.71 21.30
C PHE A 717 -6.11 -3.43 20.47
N VAL A 718 -5.14 -2.53 20.59
CA VAL A 718 -5.00 -1.38 19.70
C VAL A 718 -3.59 -1.36 19.17
N ASP A 719 -3.46 -1.24 17.86
CA ASP A 719 -2.22 -1.28 17.11
C ASP A 719 -2.28 -0.34 15.90
N LYS A 720 -1.96 0.93 16.13
CA LYS A 720 -2.05 2.02 15.16
C LYS A 720 -3.45 2.10 14.56
N SER A 721 -3.67 1.75 13.29
CA SER A 721 -5.02 1.73 12.71
C SER A 721 -5.87 0.55 13.15
N VAL A 722 -5.27 -0.57 13.56
CA VAL A 722 -6.01 -1.81 13.85
C VAL A 722 -6.51 -1.82 15.29
N ILE A 723 -7.77 -2.20 15.48
CA ILE A 723 -8.35 -2.42 16.79
C ILE A 723 -9.11 -3.74 16.76
N GLU A 724 -8.89 -4.58 17.78
CA GLU A 724 -9.69 -5.78 18.02
C GLU A 724 -10.32 -5.77 19.41
N ILE A 725 -11.59 -6.18 19.50
CA ILE A 725 -12.28 -6.45 20.77
C ILE A 725 -12.80 -7.88 20.79
N TYR A 726 -12.43 -8.62 21.84
CA TYR A 726 -12.86 -9.99 22.12
C TYR A 726 -13.71 -10.01 23.38
N ALA A 727 -14.84 -10.72 23.38
CA ALA A 727 -15.76 -10.81 24.52
C ALA A 727 -16.07 -12.25 24.94
N ASN A 728 -15.85 -12.55 26.23
CA ASN A 728 -16.14 -13.83 26.91
C ASN A 728 -15.60 -15.10 26.22
N ASP A 729 -14.56 -14.99 25.39
CA ASP A 729 -14.06 -16.05 24.49
C ASP A 729 -15.09 -16.52 23.42
N ARG A 730 -16.17 -15.76 23.16
CA ARG A 730 -17.30 -16.15 22.29
C ARG A 730 -17.46 -15.31 21.03
N GLN A 731 -17.09 -14.03 21.08
CA GLN A 731 -17.17 -13.11 19.94
C GLN A 731 -15.91 -12.26 19.82
N ALA A 732 -15.60 -11.84 18.59
CA ALA A 732 -14.57 -10.87 18.29
C ALA A 732 -15.04 -9.91 17.18
N ILE A 733 -14.58 -8.67 17.22
CA ILE A 733 -14.69 -7.69 16.12
C ILE A 733 -13.30 -7.11 15.88
N CYS A 734 -12.90 -7.01 14.60
CA CYS A 734 -11.64 -6.43 14.14
C CYS A 734 -11.95 -5.37 13.06
N ARG A 735 -11.39 -4.16 13.19
CA ARG A 735 -11.60 -3.03 12.24
C ARG A 735 -10.36 -2.14 12.17
N ARG A 736 -10.25 -1.36 11.09
CA ARG A 736 -9.27 -0.27 10.94
C ARG A 736 -9.92 1.08 11.27
N VAL A 737 -9.14 2.01 11.82
CA VAL A 737 -9.53 3.41 12.12
C VAL A 737 -8.39 4.37 11.82
N TYR A 738 -8.71 5.62 11.50
CA TYR A 738 -7.74 6.61 11.02
C TYR A 738 -7.81 7.96 11.77
N PRO A 739 -7.46 8.00 13.07
CA PRO A 739 -7.39 9.25 13.84
C PRO A 739 -6.39 10.22 13.21
N GLY A 740 -6.87 11.37 12.75
CA GLY A 740 -6.06 12.38 12.09
C GLY A 740 -5.15 13.16 13.06
N ARG A 741 -5.38 13.02 14.37
CA ARG A 741 -4.58 13.70 15.40
C ARG A 741 -3.55 12.76 16.03
N SER A 742 -2.32 13.26 16.19
CA SER A 742 -1.25 12.56 16.91
C SER A 742 -1.46 12.48 18.43
N ASP A 743 -2.37 13.26 19.01
CA ASP A 743 -2.73 13.23 20.45
C ASP A 743 -3.96 12.36 20.76
N SER A 744 -4.54 11.69 19.75
CA SER A 744 -5.63 10.71 19.87
C SER A 744 -5.14 9.36 20.40
N LEU A 745 -4.66 9.42 21.66
CA LEU A 745 -3.95 8.37 22.40
C LEU A 745 -4.65 8.03 23.74
N GLY A 746 -5.82 8.59 24.01
CA GLY A 746 -6.56 8.38 25.25
C GLY A 746 -7.28 7.03 25.31
N VAL A 747 -7.33 6.46 26.52
CA VAL A 747 -8.13 5.27 26.85
C VAL A 747 -8.99 5.56 28.08
N GLU A 748 -10.32 5.41 27.97
CA GLU A 748 -11.27 5.64 29.08
C GLU A 748 -12.37 4.58 29.16
N LEU A 749 -12.62 4.03 30.34
CA LEU A 749 -13.83 3.23 30.59
C LEU A 749 -15.07 4.14 30.61
N PHE A 750 -16.24 3.63 30.22
CA PHE A 750 -17.50 4.37 30.32
C PHE A 750 -18.71 3.51 30.73
N SER A 751 -19.75 4.19 31.23
CA SER A 751 -21.05 3.62 31.57
C SER A 751 -22.19 4.56 31.16
N LYS A 752 -23.22 4.04 30.50
CA LYS A 752 -24.40 4.79 30.03
C LYS A 752 -25.67 3.98 30.29
N GLY A 753 -26.75 4.65 30.67
CA GLY A 753 -28.03 4.02 31.05
C GLY A 753 -28.11 3.52 32.50
N GLY A 754 -26.98 3.19 33.14
CA GLY A 754 -27.00 2.63 34.50
C GLY A 754 -25.64 2.60 35.19
N LYS A 755 -25.48 1.69 36.16
CA LYS A 755 -24.26 1.55 36.95
C LYS A 755 -23.42 0.37 36.46
N ALA A 756 -22.13 0.62 36.32
CA ALA A 756 -21.12 -0.37 35.99
C ALA A 756 -20.17 -0.56 37.18
N LYS A 757 -19.92 -1.81 37.58
CA LYS A 757 -18.79 -2.15 38.45
C LYS A 757 -17.73 -2.87 37.62
N ILE A 758 -16.51 -2.35 37.64
CA ILE A 758 -15.36 -2.93 36.98
C ILE A 758 -14.51 -3.60 38.06
N GLU A 759 -14.47 -4.92 38.02
CA GLU A 759 -13.78 -5.78 38.98
C GLU A 759 -12.28 -5.58 38.89
N SER A 760 -11.75 -5.67 37.67
CA SER A 760 -10.34 -5.49 37.36
C SER A 760 -10.16 -4.89 35.96
N VAL A 761 -9.07 -4.13 35.83
CA VAL A 761 -8.50 -3.67 34.57
C VAL A 761 -7.00 -3.97 34.64
N LYS A 762 -6.46 -4.56 33.59
CA LYS A 762 -5.02 -4.53 33.32
C LYS A 762 -4.81 -3.89 31.95
N ALA A 763 -3.69 -3.20 31.80
CA ALA A 763 -3.23 -2.69 30.52
C ALA A 763 -1.72 -2.96 30.37
N TRP A 764 -1.29 -3.27 29.16
CA TRP A 764 0.11 -3.40 28.78
C TRP A 764 0.38 -2.52 27.57
N GLU A 765 1.59 -1.96 27.49
CA GLU A 765 2.13 -1.51 26.22
C GLU A 765 2.59 -2.74 25.43
N MET A 766 2.50 -2.69 24.10
CA MET A 766 2.81 -3.83 23.23
C MET A 766 4.04 -3.51 22.38
N MET A 767 5.06 -4.37 22.47
CA MET A 767 6.26 -4.31 21.63
C MET A 767 5.87 -4.57 20.17
N PRO A 768 6.39 -3.79 19.21
CA PRO A 768 6.32 -4.16 17.79
C PRO A 768 7.04 -5.49 17.52
N SER A 769 6.50 -6.28 16.59
CA SER A 769 7.10 -7.52 16.08
C SER A 769 7.24 -7.55 14.55
N ASN A 770 6.68 -6.57 13.84
CA ASN A 770 6.98 -6.29 12.43
C ASN A 770 8.40 -5.66 12.29
N PRO A 771 9.13 -5.93 11.19
CA PRO A 771 10.56 -5.61 11.08
C PRO A 771 10.88 -4.13 10.79
N TYR A 772 9.92 -3.44 10.20
CA TYR A 772 9.80 -2.01 9.86
C TYR A 772 8.34 -1.79 9.49
#